data_AF-A0A820QNQ9-F1
#
_entry.id   AF-A0A820QNQ9-F1
#
_cell.length_a   1.000
_cell.length_b   1.000
_cell.length_c   1.000
_cell.angle_alpha   90.00
_cell.angle_beta   90.00
_cell.angle_gamma   90.00
#
_symmetry.space_group_name_H-M   'P 1'
#
loop_
_entity.id
_entity.type
_entity.pdbx_description
1 polymer ?
#
loop_
_entity_poly.entity_id
_entity_poly.type
_entity_poly.pdbx_seq_one_letter_code
_entity_poly.pdbx_strand_id
1 'polypeptide(L)'
;MTFESITVTVDQLLFSANNRYFLRGLTLDIDVGNLPKQIPLNRIVSLTLHESFCIKVIENCLELRSLKLIGVIKWVSCTINSISRANTKLNQITVVTPTIRSLTELFTSILSITSLRRLEILTDEVAESFKFCILPAPLSKIEQFLLDSGSTINWNDLSQILPDLSSIRFLSVNLIDRNQKLIPSFIFQNLRTLSLGLLEVSFNWIIQLVATTPCLIKLKLTGLVDADDFVVNQRWIHLSESTPRLLRIFVNVSLEQSKELYHCEKIQAPLCALNLNLVCNGDDNDCNLYYGELEWLLTPINFTNITHFDPRVHKIDQKAKLYLRKAPLNVQNMVPIEVMADGNCLYNSIICLSGNAFLTHSELRVRTILELIKNEVFYNNSYSHIVGPLNEGIKNITHNFSFSELYELVGLKNVLKCNIRSIYPNIDYRQDLNIMNSTFEYAQFNLPSNTIFIFWTHTLNEIGARNNNAGNWTPNHFVPLILPSNNPEFQTNLSHPQVLSSDTTPTKSTRKNSIATQVRIPNFNMEDGEQQLFLTSPMISQPAEEISTTPRTKRRQYSIENNSNADTTNVENQRTLARERMSINRAQAIPEEVERQRVLARQRSATRRASFTSQEIEQQRALSRERNSTIRTSLTPEEAAQQRILASMRTMATRATASPKIGK
;
A
#
# COMPACT_ATOMS: atom_id res chain seq x y z
N MET A 1 -30.75 13.62 -19.57
CA MET A 1 -29.87 12.78 -18.74
C MET A 1 -30.15 13.09 -17.28
N THR A 2 -30.45 12.07 -16.46
CA THR A 2 -30.56 12.20 -14.99
C THR A 2 -29.16 12.28 -14.37
N PHE A 3 -29.03 12.83 -13.17
CA PHE A 3 -27.76 12.85 -12.41
C PHE A 3 -27.09 11.46 -12.34
N GLU A 4 -27.92 10.42 -12.26
CA GLU A 4 -27.54 9.01 -12.28
C GLU A 4 -26.77 8.58 -13.55
N SER A 5 -27.16 9.11 -14.73
CA SER A 5 -26.43 8.87 -15.99
C SER A 5 -25.09 9.62 -16.08
N ILE A 6 -24.93 10.72 -15.33
CA ILE A 6 -23.65 11.46 -15.26
C ILE A 6 -22.69 10.74 -14.30
N THR A 7 -23.19 10.16 -13.21
CA THR A 7 -22.35 9.46 -12.22
C THR A 7 -21.73 8.16 -12.72
N VAL A 8 -22.36 7.46 -13.67
CA VAL A 8 -21.77 6.24 -14.29
C VAL A 8 -20.57 6.58 -15.18
N THR A 9 -20.52 7.82 -15.69
CA THR A 9 -19.57 8.31 -16.69
C THR A 9 -18.43 9.15 -16.07
N VAL A 10 -18.49 9.45 -14.77
CA VAL A 10 -17.54 10.33 -14.09
C VAL A 10 -16.68 9.54 -13.11
N ASP A 11 -15.40 9.36 -13.45
CA ASP A 11 -14.43 8.70 -12.57
C ASP A 11 -14.13 9.51 -11.30
N GLN A 12 -14.23 10.85 -11.36
CA GLN A 12 -13.92 11.75 -10.24
C GLN A 12 -14.81 12.99 -10.23
N LEU A 13 -15.72 13.03 -9.27
CA LEU A 13 -16.62 14.17 -9.04
C LEU A 13 -16.15 14.95 -7.80
N LEU A 14 -15.70 16.18 -8.00
CA LEU A 14 -15.36 17.10 -6.92
C LEU A 14 -16.54 18.02 -6.65
N PHE A 15 -16.98 18.07 -5.39
CA PHE A 15 -18.02 18.98 -4.93
C PHE A 15 -17.41 20.32 -4.55
N SER A 16 -17.96 21.40 -5.11
CA SER A 16 -17.74 22.77 -4.62
C SER A 16 -18.89 23.16 -3.71
N ALA A 17 -18.59 23.94 -2.65
CA ALA A 17 -19.55 24.49 -1.70
C ALA A 17 -20.74 25.24 -2.34
N ASN A 18 -20.61 25.67 -3.60
CA ASN A 18 -21.65 26.38 -4.35
C ASN A 18 -22.52 25.47 -5.24
N ASN A 19 -22.61 24.17 -4.97
CA ASN A 19 -23.36 23.19 -5.79
C ASN A 19 -22.96 23.19 -7.29
N ARG A 20 -21.74 23.61 -7.63
CA ARG A 20 -21.19 23.49 -8.99
C ARG A 20 -20.31 22.25 -9.07
N TYR A 21 -20.71 21.30 -9.90
CA TYR A 21 -19.95 20.07 -10.14
C TYR A 21 -18.62 20.38 -10.84
N PHE A 22 -17.52 19.90 -10.28
CA PHE A 22 -16.22 19.88 -10.94
C PHE A 22 -15.90 18.45 -11.34
N LEU A 23 -15.93 18.17 -12.64
CA LEU A 23 -15.55 16.87 -13.19
C LEU A 23 -14.06 16.90 -13.47
N ARG A 24 -13.26 16.21 -12.64
CA ARG A 24 -11.81 16.14 -12.84
C ARG A 24 -11.44 15.02 -13.82
N GLY A 25 -12.17 13.92 -13.76
CA GLY A 25 -12.06 12.78 -14.66
C GLY A 25 -13.40 12.47 -15.31
N LEU A 26 -13.40 12.22 -16.62
CA LEU A 26 -14.59 11.85 -17.38
C LEU A 26 -14.28 10.64 -18.27
N THR A 27 -15.11 9.61 -18.21
CA THR A 27 -15.02 8.42 -19.06
C THR A 27 -16.21 8.41 -19.99
N LEU A 28 -16.01 8.77 -21.26
CA LEU A 28 -17.10 8.81 -22.23
C LEU A 28 -17.31 7.42 -22.83
N ASP A 29 -18.43 6.81 -22.45
CA ASP A 29 -18.93 5.53 -22.97
C ASP A 29 -20.22 5.68 -23.80
N ILE A 30 -20.68 6.92 -24.02
CA ILE A 30 -21.92 7.26 -24.75
C ILE A 30 -21.65 8.37 -25.77
N ASP A 31 -22.38 8.36 -26.89
CA ASP A 31 -22.21 9.32 -27.99
C ASP A 31 -22.29 10.78 -27.50
N VAL A 32 -21.29 11.55 -27.91
CA VAL A 32 -21.01 12.95 -27.57
C VAL A 32 -22.18 13.87 -27.93
N GLY A 33 -22.93 13.53 -28.98
CA GLY A 33 -24.12 14.31 -29.40
C GLY A 33 -25.15 14.50 -28.29
N ASN A 34 -25.09 13.65 -27.25
CA ASN A 34 -26.00 13.69 -26.11
C ASN A 34 -25.39 14.30 -24.83
N LEU A 35 -24.15 14.81 -24.87
CA LEU A 35 -23.55 15.46 -23.70
C LEU A 35 -24.33 16.74 -23.35
N PRO A 36 -24.82 16.89 -22.12
CA PRO A 36 -25.49 18.11 -21.69
C PRO A 36 -24.57 19.33 -21.89
N LYS A 37 -25.09 20.39 -22.52
CA LYS A 37 -24.38 21.69 -22.69
C LYS A 37 -23.89 22.30 -21.37
N GLN A 38 -24.37 21.80 -20.24
CA GLN A 38 -24.06 22.25 -18.89
C GLN A 38 -22.73 21.69 -18.36
N ILE A 39 -22.14 20.67 -18.99
CA ILE A 39 -20.86 20.12 -18.54
C ILE A 39 -19.73 21.09 -18.92
N PRO A 40 -18.97 21.63 -17.95
CA PRO A 40 -17.87 22.54 -18.23
C PRO A 40 -16.63 21.75 -18.71
N LEU A 41 -16.63 21.36 -19.99
CA LEU A 41 -15.57 20.56 -20.61
C LEU A 41 -14.18 21.19 -20.45
N ASN A 42 -14.11 22.52 -20.41
CA ASN A 42 -12.87 23.27 -20.26
C ASN A 42 -12.10 22.99 -18.95
N ARG A 43 -12.74 22.37 -17.95
CA ARG A 43 -12.15 22.03 -16.65
C ARG A 43 -11.78 20.55 -16.49
N ILE A 44 -12.02 19.74 -17.51
CA ILE A 44 -11.71 18.31 -17.46
C ILE A 44 -10.19 18.13 -17.54
N VAL A 45 -9.61 17.49 -16.53
CA VAL A 45 -8.17 17.25 -16.42
C VAL A 45 -7.78 15.85 -16.93
N SER A 46 -8.70 14.88 -16.81
CA SER A 46 -8.52 13.50 -17.30
C SER A 46 -9.72 13.05 -18.12
N LEU A 47 -9.47 12.45 -19.28
CA LEU A 47 -10.52 11.97 -20.19
C LEU A 47 -10.23 10.54 -20.64
N THR A 48 -11.24 9.67 -20.63
CA THR A 48 -11.20 8.35 -21.28
C THR A 48 -12.15 8.36 -22.47
N LEU A 49 -11.66 7.94 -23.64
CA LEU A 49 -12.42 7.87 -24.89
C LEU A 49 -12.33 6.47 -25.50
N HIS A 50 -13.47 5.92 -25.89
CA HIS A 50 -13.53 4.77 -26.78
C HIS A 50 -13.67 5.18 -28.26
N GLU A 51 -13.32 4.25 -29.15
CA GLU A 51 -13.30 4.42 -30.61
C GLU A 51 -14.60 4.99 -31.22
N SER A 52 -15.75 4.71 -30.62
CA SER A 52 -17.06 5.18 -31.08
C SER A 52 -17.30 6.68 -30.92
N PHE A 53 -16.37 7.44 -30.32
CA PHE A 53 -16.64 8.83 -29.91
C PHE A 53 -16.02 9.91 -30.79
N CYS A 54 -16.71 11.06 -30.78
CA CYS A 54 -16.30 12.23 -31.54
C CYS A 54 -15.10 12.92 -30.91
N ILE A 55 -14.00 13.01 -31.66
CA ILE A 55 -12.74 13.68 -31.29
C ILE A 55 -12.96 15.17 -30.91
N LYS A 56 -14.04 15.79 -31.40
CA LYS A 56 -14.38 17.21 -31.13
C LYS A 56 -14.56 17.54 -29.65
N VAL A 57 -14.82 16.56 -28.77
CA VAL A 57 -14.86 16.83 -27.32
C VAL A 57 -13.51 17.35 -26.82
N ILE A 58 -12.41 16.81 -27.35
CA ILE A 58 -11.07 17.15 -26.86
C ILE A 58 -10.74 18.61 -27.12
N GLU A 59 -11.23 19.17 -28.23
CA GLU A 59 -11.07 20.60 -28.58
C GLU A 59 -11.70 21.52 -27.52
N ASN A 60 -12.68 21.03 -26.75
CA ASN A 60 -13.33 21.77 -25.68
C ASN A 60 -12.68 21.56 -24.30
N CYS A 61 -11.73 20.62 -24.17
CA CYS A 61 -11.06 20.28 -22.91
C CYS A 61 -9.73 21.02 -22.74
N LEU A 62 -9.80 22.35 -22.53
CA LEU A 62 -8.62 23.24 -22.46
C LEU A 62 -7.63 22.89 -21.34
N GLU A 63 -8.10 22.30 -20.23
CA GLU A 63 -7.28 21.89 -19.09
C GLU A 63 -6.83 20.42 -19.13
N LEU A 64 -7.06 19.70 -20.24
CA LEU A 64 -6.73 18.29 -20.34
C LEU A 64 -5.23 18.03 -20.10
N ARG A 65 -4.93 17.15 -19.13
CA ARG A 65 -3.56 16.72 -18.76
C ARG A 65 -3.35 15.22 -18.95
N SER A 66 -4.41 14.42 -18.86
CA SER A 66 -4.36 12.96 -18.99
C SER A 66 -5.43 12.48 -19.96
N LEU A 67 -5.06 11.59 -20.87
CA LEU A 67 -5.98 11.03 -21.85
C LEU A 67 -5.80 9.52 -21.98
N LYS A 68 -6.89 8.77 -21.85
CA LYS A 68 -6.93 7.33 -22.10
C LYS A 68 -7.73 7.06 -23.37
N LEU A 69 -7.12 6.40 -24.35
CA LEU A 69 -7.74 6.06 -25.64
C LEU A 69 -7.93 4.55 -25.71
N ILE A 70 -9.15 4.09 -25.97
CA ILE A 70 -9.53 2.68 -26.02
C ILE A 70 -10.11 2.36 -27.40
N GLY A 71 -9.32 1.72 -28.27
CA GLY A 71 -9.73 1.49 -29.65
C GLY A 71 -8.64 0.88 -30.51
N VAL A 72 -8.93 0.65 -31.79
CA VAL A 72 -7.91 0.17 -32.74
C VAL A 72 -6.84 1.23 -33.01
N ILE A 73 -5.60 0.77 -33.27
CA ILE A 73 -4.43 1.64 -33.41
C ILE A 73 -4.60 2.75 -34.45
N LYS A 74 -5.29 2.49 -35.57
CA LYS A 74 -5.55 3.50 -36.62
C LYS A 74 -6.37 4.67 -36.07
N TRP A 75 -7.43 4.38 -35.32
CA TRP A 75 -8.25 5.41 -34.69
C TRP A 75 -7.47 6.17 -33.61
N VAL A 76 -6.68 5.46 -32.80
CA VAL A 76 -5.82 6.06 -31.78
C VAL A 76 -4.83 7.04 -32.42
N SER A 77 -4.12 6.64 -33.48
CA SER A 77 -3.18 7.48 -34.22
C SER A 77 -3.86 8.71 -34.82
N CYS A 78 -5.03 8.55 -35.46
CA CYS A 78 -5.82 9.67 -35.98
C CYS A 78 -6.27 10.65 -34.88
N THR A 79 -6.64 10.12 -33.72
CA THR A 79 -7.07 10.91 -32.56
C THR A 79 -5.90 11.72 -32.00
N ILE A 80 -4.74 11.08 -31.79
CA ILE A 80 -3.50 11.74 -31.33
C ILE A 80 -3.08 12.87 -32.29
N ASN A 81 -3.13 12.63 -33.61
CA ASN A 81 -2.83 13.66 -34.61
C ASN A 81 -3.81 14.84 -34.61
N SER A 82 -5.06 14.60 -34.20
CA SER A 82 -6.05 15.68 -34.05
C SER A 82 -5.78 16.48 -32.78
N ILE A 83 -5.41 15.80 -31.69
CA ILE A 83 -5.08 16.41 -30.39
C ILE A 83 -3.85 17.31 -30.49
N SER A 84 -2.84 16.87 -31.24
CA SER A 84 -1.62 17.66 -31.40
C SER A 84 -1.86 18.98 -32.13
N ARG A 85 -2.82 19.02 -33.08
CA ARG A 85 -3.27 20.25 -33.73
C ARG A 85 -4.02 21.18 -32.77
N ALA A 86 -4.69 20.64 -31.77
CA ALA A 86 -5.44 21.41 -30.77
C ALA A 86 -4.55 22.09 -29.71
N ASN A 87 -3.21 21.93 -29.77
CA ASN A 87 -2.23 22.53 -28.84
C ASN A 87 -2.54 22.26 -27.36
N THR A 88 -3.07 21.08 -27.06
CA THR A 88 -3.37 20.68 -25.68
C THR A 88 -2.09 20.38 -24.90
N LYS A 89 -2.01 20.82 -23.65
CA LYS A 89 -0.89 20.57 -22.74
C LYS A 89 -1.02 19.19 -22.08
N LEU A 90 -1.07 18.15 -22.90
CA LEU A 90 -1.25 16.77 -22.46
C LEU A 90 0.06 16.22 -21.87
N ASN A 91 0.02 15.79 -20.61
CA ASN A 91 1.19 15.28 -19.88
C ASN A 91 1.24 13.75 -19.87
N GLN A 92 0.09 13.09 -19.96
CA GLN A 92 -0.04 11.63 -19.92
C GLN A 92 -0.99 11.13 -21.02
N ILE A 93 -0.57 10.06 -21.70
CA ILE A 93 -1.40 9.28 -22.61
C ILE A 93 -1.37 7.82 -22.19
N THR A 94 -2.54 7.20 -22.09
CA THR A 94 -2.71 5.75 -21.96
C THR A 94 -3.44 5.24 -23.20
N VAL A 95 -2.82 4.33 -23.95
CA VAL A 95 -3.41 3.67 -25.11
C VAL A 95 -3.82 2.26 -24.72
N VAL A 96 -5.06 1.88 -25.00
CA VAL A 96 -5.56 0.51 -24.86
C VAL A 96 -6.04 0.05 -26.21
N THR A 97 -5.34 -0.90 -26.82
CA THR A 97 -5.62 -1.38 -28.17
C THR A 97 -5.50 -2.89 -28.21
N PRO A 98 -6.37 -3.64 -28.92
CA PRO A 98 -6.27 -5.10 -28.95
C PRO A 98 -4.98 -5.56 -29.64
N THR A 99 -4.58 -4.88 -30.71
CA THR A 99 -3.38 -5.22 -31.48
C THR A 99 -2.59 -3.97 -31.83
N ILE A 100 -1.27 -4.07 -31.83
CA ILE A 100 -0.38 -3.09 -32.45
C ILE A 100 0.38 -3.83 -33.55
N ARG A 101 0.43 -3.25 -34.75
CA ARG A 101 1.23 -3.77 -35.87
C ARG A 101 2.55 -3.02 -36.06
N SER A 102 2.55 -1.74 -35.70
CA SER A 102 3.72 -0.88 -35.75
C SER A 102 3.61 0.20 -34.67
N LEU A 103 4.55 0.19 -33.74
CA LEU A 103 4.69 1.26 -32.75
C LEU A 103 5.21 2.54 -33.41
N THR A 104 5.90 2.46 -34.56
CA THR A 104 6.34 3.63 -35.33
C THR A 104 5.17 4.54 -35.71
N GLU A 105 4.03 3.98 -36.13
CA GLU A 105 2.83 4.75 -36.48
C GLU A 105 2.30 5.55 -35.28
N LEU A 106 2.27 4.89 -34.12
CA LEU A 106 1.85 5.50 -32.87
C LEU A 106 2.84 6.58 -32.40
N PHE A 107 4.15 6.28 -32.40
CA PHE A 107 5.18 7.23 -31.98
C PHE A 107 5.28 8.44 -32.90
N THR A 108 5.10 8.27 -34.22
CA THR A 108 5.05 9.39 -35.17
C THR A 108 3.91 10.34 -34.81
N SER A 109 2.75 9.81 -34.42
CA SER A 109 1.63 10.63 -33.97
C SER A 109 1.95 11.30 -32.63
N ILE A 110 2.55 10.57 -31.68
CA ILE A 110 2.89 11.07 -30.34
C ILE A 110 3.97 12.16 -30.36
N LEU A 111 4.93 12.09 -31.27
CA LEU A 111 6.03 13.05 -31.43
C LEU A 111 5.54 14.50 -31.55
N SER A 112 4.32 14.68 -32.08
CA SER A 112 3.69 15.99 -32.21
C SER A 112 3.20 16.60 -30.88
N ILE A 113 3.12 15.82 -29.80
CA ILE A 113 2.67 16.26 -28.47
C ILE A 113 3.88 16.60 -27.61
N THR A 114 4.37 17.83 -27.75
CA THR A 114 5.61 18.29 -27.10
C THR A 114 5.53 18.44 -25.57
N SER A 115 4.36 18.31 -24.96
CA SER A 115 4.17 18.33 -23.50
C SER A 115 4.17 16.94 -22.86
N LEU A 116 4.14 15.87 -23.65
CA LEU A 116 3.96 14.51 -23.13
C LEU A 116 5.15 14.08 -22.26
N ARG A 117 4.87 13.66 -21.03
CA ARG A 117 5.84 13.16 -20.05
C ARG A 117 5.69 11.68 -19.75
N ARG A 118 4.47 11.14 -19.84
CA ARG A 118 4.16 9.74 -19.57
C ARG A 118 3.39 9.13 -20.73
N LEU A 119 3.87 8.00 -21.22
CA LEU A 119 3.19 7.18 -22.22
C LEU A 119 3.02 5.76 -21.67
N GLU A 120 1.78 5.28 -21.72
CA GLU A 120 1.41 3.94 -21.30
C GLU A 120 0.65 3.27 -22.43
N ILE A 121 1.04 2.04 -22.78
CA ILE A 121 0.46 1.27 -23.87
C ILE A 121 0.09 -0.09 -23.31
N LEU A 122 -1.20 -0.42 -23.38
CA LEU A 122 -1.79 -1.68 -22.99
C LEU A 122 -2.31 -2.36 -24.26
N THR A 123 -1.76 -3.52 -24.60
CA THR A 123 -2.17 -4.27 -25.80
C THR A 123 -2.30 -5.76 -25.53
N ASP A 124 -3.23 -6.43 -26.20
CA ASP A 124 -3.34 -7.89 -26.08
C ASP A 124 -2.22 -8.56 -26.90
N GLU A 125 -1.96 -8.04 -28.10
CA GLU A 125 -0.98 -8.61 -29.03
C GLU A 125 -0.10 -7.54 -29.71
N VAL A 126 1.18 -7.86 -29.87
CA VAL A 126 2.20 -7.13 -30.63
C VAL A 126 2.57 -8.08 -31.77
N ALA A 127 2.29 -7.69 -33.01
CA ALA A 127 2.53 -8.55 -34.17
C ALA A 127 4.00 -9.05 -34.24
N GLU A 128 4.24 -10.29 -34.69
CA GLU A 128 5.59 -10.89 -34.73
C GLU A 128 6.55 -10.19 -35.72
N SER A 129 6.03 -9.46 -36.71
CA SER A 129 6.81 -8.78 -37.76
C SER A 129 7.01 -7.29 -37.49
N PHE A 130 7.28 -6.93 -36.23
CA PHE A 130 7.55 -5.55 -35.85
C PHE A 130 8.83 -5.04 -36.48
N LYS A 131 8.71 -4.22 -37.51
CA LYS A 131 9.81 -3.37 -37.98
C LYS A 131 9.71 -2.03 -37.28
N PHE A 132 10.65 -1.76 -36.39
CA PHE A 132 10.86 -0.40 -35.93
C PHE A 132 11.56 0.40 -37.03
N CYS A 133 11.04 1.58 -37.30
CA CYS A 133 11.75 2.56 -38.10
C CYS A 133 12.38 3.56 -37.14
N ILE A 134 13.56 4.05 -37.51
CA ILE A 134 14.23 5.15 -36.84
C ILE A 134 13.22 6.31 -36.75
N LEU A 135 13.01 6.84 -35.54
CA LEU A 135 12.10 7.97 -35.39
C LEU A 135 12.71 9.20 -36.07
N PRO A 136 11.89 10.03 -36.73
CA PRO A 136 12.39 11.22 -37.42
C PRO A 136 12.94 12.28 -36.46
N ALA A 137 12.64 12.19 -35.16
CA ALA A 137 13.12 13.10 -34.14
C ALA A 137 13.16 12.40 -32.76
N PRO A 138 14.06 12.82 -31.86
CA PRO A 138 14.13 12.27 -30.50
C PRO A 138 12.90 12.65 -29.68
N LEU A 139 12.32 11.67 -28.99
CA LEU A 139 11.24 11.81 -28.00
C LEU A 139 11.79 12.33 -26.66
N SER A 140 12.50 13.46 -26.74
CA SER A 140 13.35 14.01 -25.67
C SER A 140 12.63 14.40 -24.38
N LYS A 141 11.30 14.26 -24.28
CA LYS A 141 10.51 14.72 -23.14
C LYS A 141 9.75 13.64 -22.39
N ILE A 142 9.62 12.44 -22.94
CA ILE A 142 8.96 11.32 -22.26
C ILE A 142 9.89 10.83 -21.15
N GLU A 143 9.43 10.95 -19.92
CA GLU A 143 10.15 10.55 -18.70
C GLU A 143 9.71 9.17 -18.21
N GLN A 144 8.48 8.76 -18.54
CA GLN A 144 7.91 7.47 -18.15
C GLN A 144 7.33 6.75 -19.36
N PHE A 145 7.79 5.53 -19.61
CA PHE A 145 7.27 4.67 -20.67
C PHE A 145 6.87 3.31 -20.11
N LEU A 146 5.61 2.93 -20.36
CA LEU A 146 5.04 1.66 -19.93
C LEU A 146 4.48 0.94 -21.16
N LEU A 147 4.89 -0.30 -21.37
CA LEU A 147 4.40 -1.18 -22.42
C LEU A 147 3.98 -2.51 -21.79
N ASP A 148 2.68 -2.68 -21.64
CA ASP A 148 2.06 -3.93 -21.22
C ASP A 148 1.46 -4.62 -22.44
N SER A 149 1.87 -5.86 -22.67
CA SER A 149 1.47 -6.67 -23.80
C SER A 149 1.10 -8.05 -23.31
N GLY A 150 -0.01 -8.61 -23.80
CA GLY A 150 -0.35 -10.03 -23.60
C GLY A 150 0.52 -11.00 -24.41
N SER A 151 1.32 -10.47 -25.36
CA SER A 151 2.29 -11.21 -26.17
C SER A 151 3.73 -10.79 -25.87
N THR A 152 4.71 -11.61 -26.24
CA THR A 152 6.12 -11.32 -26.01
C THR A 152 6.62 -10.17 -26.88
N ILE A 153 7.48 -9.33 -26.28
CA ILE A 153 8.10 -8.19 -26.93
C ILE A 153 9.55 -8.52 -27.21
N ASN A 154 9.96 -8.36 -28.46
CA ASN A 154 11.34 -8.49 -28.86
C ASN A 154 12.15 -7.27 -28.38
N TRP A 155 13.15 -7.50 -27.51
CA TRP A 155 13.97 -6.43 -26.96
C TRP A 155 14.82 -5.72 -28.00
N ASN A 156 15.34 -6.43 -29.00
CA ASN A 156 16.08 -5.81 -30.11
C ASN A 156 15.23 -4.79 -30.84
N ASP A 157 13.95 -5.11 -31.02
CA ASP A 157 13.02 -4.25 -31.70
C ASP A 157 12.77 -2.99 -30.82
N LEU A 158 12.47 -3.17 -29.52
CA LEU A 158 12.29 -2.05 -28.59
C LEU A 158 13.55 -1.16 -28.49
N SER A 159 14.74 -1.76 -28.50
CA SER A 159 16.01 -1.07 -28.39
C SER A 159 16.34 -0.16 -29.55
N GLN A 160 15.66 -0.29 -30.70
CA GLN A 160 15.84 0.64 -31.81
C GLN A 160 15.18 1.99 -31.53
N ILE A 161 14.17 2.05 -30.65
CA ILE A 161 13.52 3.30 -30.27
C ILE A 161 14.08 3.88 -28.98
N LEU A 162 14.51 3.03 -28.04
CA LEU A 162 14.95 3.49 -26.73
C LEU A 162 16.06 4.56 -26.75
N PRO A 163 17.03 4.57 -27.69
CA PRO A 163 17.99 5.67 -27.85
C PRO A 163 17.34 7.03 -28.08
N ASP A 164 16.22 7.07 -28.81
CA ASP A 164 15.45 8.29 -29.07
C ASP A 164 14.69 8.78 -27.83
N LEU A 165 14.60 7.93 -26.80
CA LEU A 165 13.93 8.16 -25.52
C LEU A 165 14.92 8.49 -24.39
N SER A 166 15.92 9.32 -24.69
CA SER A 166 17.03 9.67 -23.80
C SER A 166 16.62 10.27 -22.44
N SER A 167 15.40 10.77 -22.31
CA SER A 167 14.86 11.36 -21.07
C SER A 167 14.10 10.38 -20.18
N ILE A 168 13.96 9.11 -20.59
CA ILE A 168 13.28 8.11 -19.78
C ILE A 168 14.01 7.93 -18.44
N ARG A 169 13.24 8.09 -17.37
CA ARG A 169 13.62 7.80 -15.99
C ARG A 169 12.95 6.54 -15.46
N PHE A 170 11.80 6.18 -16.02
CA PHE A 170 11.02 4.99 -15.66
C PHE A 170 10.62 4.20 -16.91
N LEU A 171 11.06 2.95 -16.99
CA LEU A 171 10.72 2.01 -18.06
C LEU A 171 10.03 0.78 -17.46
N SER A 172 8.85 0.43 -17.97
CA SER A 172 8.14 -0.80 -17.59
C SER A 172 7.72 -1.60 -18.82
N VAL A 173 8.12 -2.86 -18.93
CA VAL A 173 7.82 -3.76 -20.05
C VAL A 173 7.42 -5.13 -19.49
N ASN A 174 6.24 -5.67 -19.81
CA ASN A 174 5.70 -6.82 -19.07
C ASN A 174 6.07 -8.22 -19.60
N LEU A 175 6.37 -8.40 -20.89
CA LEU A 175 6.74 -9.73 -21.42
C LEU A 175 7.88 -9.59 -22.43
N ILE A 176 9.09 -10.01 -22.04
CA ILE A 176 10.27 -10.06 -22.92
C ILE A 176 10.60 -11.51 -23.25
N ASP A 177 10.75 -11.81 -24.54
CA ASP A 177 11.03 -13.17 -25.05
C ASP A 177 12.44 -13.68 -24.69
N ARG A 178 12.57 -15.01 -24.60
CA ARG A 178 13.82 -15.76 -24.35
C ARG A 178 14.83 -15.70 -25.49
N ASN A 179 14.37 -15.44 -26.72
CA ASN A 179 15.21 -15.50 -27.93
C ASN A 179 16.21 -14.34 -28.05
N GLN A 180 16.34 -13.49 -27.04
CA GLN A 180 17.25 -12.35 -27.02
C GLN A 180 18.70 -12.81 -26.76
N LYS A 181 19.47 -12.95 -27.84
CA LYS A 181 20.88 -13.38 -27.75
C LYS A 181 21.84 -12.24 -27.36
N LEU A 182 21.49 -10.99 -27.63
CA LEU A 182 22.38 -9.85 -27.47
C LEU A 182 21.62 -8.66 -26.91
N ILE A 183 22.26 -7.94 -26.00
CA ILE A 183 21.80 -6.62 -25.58
C ILE A 183 22.49 -5.59 -26.46
N PRO A 184 21.73 -4.77 -27.18
CA PRO A 184 22.31 -3.73 -28.00
C PRO A 184 23.09 -2.73 -27.14
N SER A 185 24.16 -2.18 -27.71
CA SER A 185 25.20 -1.39 -27.03
C SER A 185 24.77 0.01 -26.59
N PHE A 186 23.48 0.27 -26.43
CA PHE A 186 22.97 1.58 -26.08
C PHE A 186 22.94 1.78 -24.56
N ILE A 187 23.30 2.98 -24.11
CA ILE A 187 23.38 3.32 -22.68
C ILE A 187 22.20 4.20 -22.29
N PHE A 188 21.45 3.78 -21.27
CA PHE A 188 20.41 4.60 -20.69
C PHE A 188 21.00 5.56 -19.64
N GLN A 189 21.33 6.78 -20.06
CA GLN A 189 21.96 7.76 -19.18
C GLN A 189 21.07 8.20 -18.00
N ASN A 190 19.74 8.22 -18.19
CA ASN A 190 18.79 8.79 -17.23
C ASN A 190 17.85 7.76 -16.57
N LEU A 191 17.90 6.49 -16.97
CA LEU A 191 17.00 5.47 -16.46
C LEU A 191 17.31 5.19 -14.99
N ARG A 192 16.35 5.49 -14.12
CA ARG A 192 16.45 5.27 -12.67
C ARG A 192 15.64 4.08 -12.19
N THR A 193 14.59 3.72 -12.90
CA THR A 193 13.72 2.60 -12.55
C THR A 193 13.39 1.77 -13.77
N LEU A 194 13.66 0.47 -13.68
CA LEU A 194 13.41 -0.50 -14.71
C LEU A 194 12.51 -1.60 -14.15
N SER A 195 11.39 -1.87 -14.81
CA SER A 195 10.46 -2.94 -14.48
C SER A 195 10.28 -3.85 -15.68
N LEU A 196 10.69 -5.10 -15.57
CA LEU A 196 10.64 -6.07 -16.65
C LEU A 196 9.86 -7.30 -16.20
N GLY A 197 8.91 -7.74 -17.00
CA GLY A 197 8.47 -9.12 -16.96
C GLY A 197 9.17 -9.90 -18.07
N LEU A 198 9.82 -10.97 -17.63
CA LEU A 198 10.70 -11.80 -18.43
C LEU A 198 9.98 -13.12 -18.67
N LEU A 199 10.15 -13.70 -19.86
CA LEU A 199 9.72 -15.06 -20.15
C LEU A 199 10.97 -15.86 -20.50
N GLU A 200 11.44 -16.69 -19.58
CA GLU A 200 12.59 -17.59 -19.78
C GLU A 200 13.90 -16.87 -20.22
N VAL A 201 14.11 -15.63 -19.78
CA VAL A 201 15.32 -14.86 -20.09
C VAL A 201 16.49 -15.27 -19.18
N SER A 202 17.69 -15.46 -19.74
CA SER A 202 18.88 -15.84 -18.97
C SER A 202 19.33 -14.74 -18.00
N PHE A 203 19.88 -15.12 -16.85
CA PHE A 203 20.38 -14.15 -15.87
C PHE A 203 21.55 -13.30 -16.40
N ASN A 204 22.41 -13.87 -17.25
CA ASN A 204 23.51 -13.13 -17.88
C ASN A 204 23.00 -11.98 -18.74
N TRP A 205 21.85 -12.15 -19.38
CA TRP A 205 21.19 -11.06 -20.11
C TRP A 205 20.81 -9.93 -19.15
N ILE A 206 20.27 -10.22 -17.97
CA ILE A 206 19.93 -9.20 -16.96
C ILE A 206 21.19 -8.43 -16.51
N ILE A 207 22.31 -9.13 -16.27
CA ILE A 207 23.60 -8.49 -15.94
C ILE A 207 24.02 -7.53 -17.05
N GLN A 208 24.00 -7.99 -18.30
CA GLN A 208 24.37 -7.17 -19.45
C GLN A 208 23.44 -5.95 -19.56
N LEU A 209 22.14 -6.09 -19.29
CA LEU A 209 21.19 -4.99 -19.37
C LEU A 209 21.48 -3.94 -18.31
N VAL A 210 21.70 -4.41 -17.09
CA VAL A 210 21.91 -3.56 -15.95
C VAL A 210 23.24 -2.81 -16.08
N ALA A 211 24.26 -3.42 -16.69
CA ALA A 211 25.52 -2.78 -17.07
C ALA A 211 25.35 -1.65 -18.09
N THR A 212 24.32 -1.66 -18.96
CA THR A 212 24.03 -0.53 -19.86
C THR A 212 23.21 0.59 -19.21
N THR A 213 22.88 0.46 -17.91
CA THR A 213 22.03 1.40 -17.16
C THR A 213 22.75 1.95 -15.92
N PRO A 214 23.81 2.78 -16.08
CA PRO A 214 24.69 3.19 -14.97
C PRO A 214 24.00 4.06 -13.89
N CYS A 215 22.79 4.54 -14.16
CA CYS A 215 21.99 5.36 -13.23
C CYS A 215 20.82 4.60 -12.60
N LEU A 216 20.74 3.28 -12.79
CA LEU A 216 19.65 2.46 -12.28
C LEU A 216 19.65 2.41 -10.75
N ILE A 217 18.54 2.81 -10.14
CA ILE A 217 18.33 2.84 -8.68
C ILE A 217 17.39 1.69 -8.26
N LYS A 218 16.40 1.37 -9.09
CA LYS A 218 15.38 0.36 -8.81
C LYS A 218 15.19 -0.58 -9.99
N LEU A 219 15.31 -1.87 -9.74
CA LEU A 219 15.04 -2.93 -10.71
C LEU A 219 13.84 -3.75 -10.22
N LYS A 220 12.83 -3.98 -11.05
CA LYS A 220 11.73 -4.92 -10.79
C LYS A 220 11.75 -5.97 -11.89
N LEU A 221 11.79 -7.24 -11.51
CA LEU A 221 11.81 -8.38 -12.40
C LEU A 221 10.62 -9.29 -12.06
N THR A 222 9.88 -9.74 -13.06
CA THR A 222 8.82 -10.75 -12.92
C THR A 222 9.02 -11.86 -13.94
N GLY A 223 8.45 -13.06 -13.72
CA GLY A 223 8.47 -14.14 -14.72
C GLY A 223 9.82 -14.87 -14.88
N LEU A 224 10.70 -14.77 -13.90
CA LEU A 224 11.90 -15.59 -13.85
C LEU A 224 11.50 -17.05 -13.62
N VAL A 225 11.76 -17.91 -14.60
CA VAL A 225 11.50 -19.36 -14.53
C VAL A 225 12.79 -20.07 -14.13
N ASP A 226 12.68 -20.91 -13.12
CA ASP A 226 13.78 -21.71 -12.57
C ASP A 226 14.11 -22.88 -13.51
N ALA A 227 15.18 -22.73 -14.28
CA ALA A 227 15.88 -23.86 -14.86
C ALA A 227 17.21 -23.99 -14.11
N ASP A 228 17.15 -24.66 -12.95
CA ASP A 228 18.26 -25.28 -12.22
C ASP A 228 19.34 -24.40 -11.55
N ASP A 229 19.25 -23.07 -11.51
CA ASP A 229 20.39 -22.25 -11.05
C ASP A 229 20.04 -20.89 -10.40
N PHE A 230 18.79 -20.68 -9.96
CA PHE A 230 18.39 -19.43 -9.31
C PHE A 230 18.60 -19.38 -7.78
N VAL A 231 19.44 -20.27 -7.25
CA VAL A 231 20.04 -20.05 -5.92
C VAL A 231 20.92 -18.82 -6.03
N VAL A 232 20.85 -17.90 -5.07
CA VAL A 232 21.72 -16.71 -5.03
C VAL A 232 23.17 -17.15 -5.15
N ASN A 233 23.71 -17.02 -6.35
CA ASN A 233 25.03 -17.51 -6.73
C ASN A 233 25.89 -16.30 -7.10
N GLN A 234 27.10 -16.59 -7.59
CA GLN A 234 28.06 -15.57 -8.02
C GLN A 234 27.48 -14.58 -9.03
N ARG A 235 26.42 -14.92 -9.78
CA ARG A 235 25.81 -14.01 -10.75
C ARG A 235 25.08 -12.84 -10.08
N TRP A 236 24.41 -13.05 -8.95
CA TRP A 236 23.76 -11.98 -8.19
C TRP A 236 24.77 -11.04 -7.54
N ILE A 237 25.87 -11.59 -7.03
CA ILE A 237 27.01 -10.81 -6.53
C ILE A 237 27.57 -9.96 -7.67
N HIS A 238 27.82 -10.57 -8.83
CA HIS A 238 28.31 -9.88 -10.02
C HIS A 238 27.34 -8.78 -10.49
N LEU A 239 26.02 -8.99 -10.43
CA LEU A 239 25.02 -7.96 -10.73
C LEU A 239 25.16 -6.75 -9.78
N SER A 240 25.29 -7.01 -8.48
CA SER A 240 25.47 -5.99 -7.45
C SER A 240 26.78 -5.22 -7.62
N GLU A 241 27.88 -5.94 -7.87
CA GLU A 241 29.21 -5.35 -8.11
C GLU A 241 29.21 -4.50 -9.39
N SER A 242 28.52 -4.97 -10.44
CA SER A 242 28.39 -4.25 -11.71
C SER A 242 27.50 -3.01 -11.60
N THR A 243 26.65 -2.92 -10.58
CA THR A 243 25.75 -1.77 -10.36
C THR A 243 25.69 -1.29 -8.92
N PRO A 244 26.73 -0.59 -8.44
CA PRO A 244 26.82 -0.13 -7.05
C PRO A 244 25.75 0.91 -6.68
N ARG A 245 25.00 1.45 -7.65
CA ARG A 245 23.90 2.42 -7.43
C ARG A 245 22.54 1.77 -7.27
N LEU A 246 22.42 0.46 -7.50
CA LEU A 246 21.17 -0.27 -7.42
C LEU A 246 20.78 -0.41 -5.95
N LEU A 247 19.81 0.39 -5.50
CA LEU A 247 19.38 0.43 -4.10
C LEU A 247 18.29 -0.59 -3.78
N ARG A 248 17.51 -1.01 -4.80
CA ARG A 248 16.36 -1.91 -4.60
C ARG A 248 16.18 -2.82 -5.81
N ILE A 249 16.09 -4.13 -5.56
CA ILE A 249 15.65 -5.12 -6.54
C ILE A 249 14.37 -5.75 -6.03
N PHE A 250 13.34 -5.76 -6.86
CA PHE A 250 12.07 -6.46 -6.61
C PHE A 250 12.03 -7.64 -7.55
N VAL A 251 11.99 -8.86 -7.02
CA VAL A 251 11.96 -10.08 -7.83
C VAL A 251 10.65 -10.80 -7.53
N ASN A 252 9.77 -10.89 -8.52
CA ASN A 252 8.63 -11.80 -8.47
C ASN A 252 9.06 -13.12 -9.09
N VAL A 253 9.43 -14.07 -8.24
CA VAL A 253 9.84 -15.41 -8.68
C VAL A 253 8.58 -16.26 -8.81
N SER A 254 8.29 -16.71 -10.03
CA SER A 254 7.27 -17.74 -10.25
C SER A 254 7.93 -19.08 -10.00
N LEU A 255 7.94 -19.53 -8.74
CA LEU A 255 8.53 -20.80 -8.37
C LEU A 255 7.57 -21.92 -8.80
N GLU A 256 7.95 -22.68 -9.82
CA GLU A 256 7.29 -23.97 -10.04
C GLU A 256 7.55 -24.86 -8.82
N GLN A 257 6.49 -25.14 -8.07
CA GLN A 257 6.55 -25.92 -6.84
C GLN A 257 6.99 -27.36 -7.12
N SER A 258 8.30 -27.62 -7.16
CA SER A 258 8.82 -28.91 -6.72
C SER A 258 8.85 -28.87 -5.18
N LYS A 259 8.11 -29.80 -4.56
CA LYS A 259 7.55 -29.69 -3.21
C LYS A 259 8.55 -29.62 -2.04
N GLU A 260 9.86 -29.67 -2.25
CA GLU A 260 10.78 -30.08 -1.15
C GLU A 260 11.98 -29.17 -0.86
N LEU A 261 12.27 -28.10 -1.62
CA LEU A 261 13.56 -27.40 -1.46
C LEU A 261 13.55 -25.87 -1.50
N TYR A 262 12.41 -25.20 -1.29
CA TYR A 262 12.40 -23.73 -1.23
C TYR A 262 12.95 -23.20 0.11
N HIS A 263 14.28 -23.10 0.21
CA HIS A 263 14.96 -22.48 1.34
C HIS A 263 15.03 -20.95 1.18
N CYS A 264 13.91 -20.27 1.42
CA CYS A 264 13.82 -18.80 1.39
C CYS A 264 14.95 -18.13 2.20
N GLU A 265 15.32 -18.69 3.36
CA GLU A 265 16.39 -18.17 4.21
C GLU A 265 17.78 -18.22 3.57
N LYS A 266 18.10 -19.29 2.82
CA LYS A 266 19.38 -19.42 2.11
C LYS A 266 19.52 -18.41 0.97
N ILE A 267 18.39 -17.92 0.44
CA ILE A 267 18.32 -16.90 -0.62
C ILE A 267 18.30 -15.51 0.01
N GLN A 268 17.48 -15.30 1.04
CA GLN A 268 17.27 -14.00 1.66
C GLN A 268 18.51 -13.50 2.41
N ALA A 269 19.26 -14.36 3.11
CA ALA A 269 20.44 -13.92 3.85
C ALA A 269 21.55 -13.32 2.95
N PRO A 270 21.95 -13.94 1.83
CA PRO A 270 22.86 -13.32 0.86
C PRO A 270 22.28 -12.06 0.20
N LEU A 271 20.98 -12.01 -0.10
CA LEU A 271 20.34 -10.81 -0.66
C LEU A 271 20.38 -9.65 0.35
N CYS A 272 20.07 -9.91 1.62
CA CYS A 272 20.17 -8.92 2.69
C CYS A 272 21.60 -8.37 2.84
N ALA A 273 22.62 -9.23 2.71
CA ALA A 273 24.03 -8.79 2.73
C ALA A 273 24.37 -7.84 1.57
N LEU A 274 23.63 -7.91 0.46
CA LEU A 274 23.74 -7.03 -0.70
C LEU A 274 22.72 -5.87 -0.67
N ASN A 275 22.00 -5.67 0.44
CA ASN A 275 20.92 -4.68 0.58
C ASN A 275 19.74 -4.89 -0.39
N LEU A 276 19.50 -6.13 -0.78
CA LEU A 276 18.42 -6.57 -1.65
C LEU A 276 17.34 -7.27 -0.82
N ASN A 277 16.07 -6.95 -1.09
CA ASN A 277 14.93 -7.58 -0.43
C ASN A 277 14.13 -8.38 -1.45
N LEU A 278 14.04 -9.70 -1.28
CA LEU A 278 13.09 -10.50 -2.03
C LEU A 278 11.69 -10.21 -1.49
N VAL A 279 10.84 -9.61 -2.31
CA VAL A 279 9.43 -9.35 -1.95
C VAL A 279 8.57 -10.20 -2.87
N CYS A 280 7.92 -11.22 -2.31
CA CYS A 280 6.91 -11.98 -3.02
C CYS A 280 5.65 -11.13 -3.13
N ASN A 281 5.40 -10.55 -4.30
CA ASN A 281 4.15 -9.85 -4.59
C ASN A 281 3.11 -10.88 -5.02
N GLY A 282 2.55 -11.61 -4.05
CA GLY A 282 1.47 -12.55 -4.31
C GLY A 282 0.12 -11.85 -4.42
N ASP A 283 -0.34 -11.60 -5.65
CA ASP A 283 -1.79 -11.58 -5.97
C ASP A 283 -2.35 -13.01 -6.08
N ASP A 284 -1.46 -14.01 -6.14
CA ASP A 284 -1.80 -15.43 -6.10
C ASP A 284 -2.00 -15.89 -4.65
N ASN A 285 -3.25 -16.21 -4.31
CA ASN A 285 -3.69 -16.65 -2.98
C ASN A 285 -2.94 -17.88 -2.41
N ASP A 286 -2.14 -18.57 -3.22
CA ASP A 286 -1.36 -19.73 -2.81
C ASP A 286 0.03 -19.36 -2.24
N CYS A 287 0.49 -18.10 -2.39
CA CYS A 287 1.73 -17.61 -1.78
C CYS A 287 1.53 -17.04 -0.35
N ASN A 288 0.29 -16.90 0.11
CA ASN A 288 -0.03 -16.35 1.45
C ASN A 288 0.37 -17.27 2.62
N LEU A 289 0.92 -18.45 2.35
CA LEU A 289 1.42 -19.38 3.37
C LEU A 289 2.95 -19.42 3.49
N TYR A 290 3.68 -18.66 2.67
CA TYR A 290 5.14 -18.61 2.71
C TYR A 290 5.66 -17.17 2.76
N TYR A 291 5.01 -16.32 3.56
CA TYR A 291 5.83 -15.36 4.31
C TYR A 291 6.71 -16.25 5.20
N GLY A 292 7.97 -16.43 4.82
CA GLY A 292 8.96 -17.08 5.70
C GLY A 292 8.75 -16.54 7.11
N GLU A 293 8.74 -17.42 8.10
CA GLU A 293 8.19 -17.12 9.42
C GLU A 293 8.56 -15.70 9.83
N LEU A 294 7.58 -14.92 10.29
CA LEU A 294 7.78 -13.57 10.83
C LEU A 294 8.82 -13.53 11.97
N GLU A 295 9.41 -14.68 12.33
CA GLU A 295 10.57 -14.85 13.19
C GLU A 295 11.64 -13.77 13.00
N TRP A 296 11.99 -13.32 11.79
CA TRP A 296 13.01 -12.27 11.65
C TRP A 296 12.52 -10.87 12.11
N LEU A 297 11.23 -10.56 11.94
CA LEU A 297 10.60 -9.34 12.49
C LEU A 297 10.35 -9.47 13.99
N LEU A 298 10.16 -10.70 14.48
CA LEU A 298 10.10 -11.03 15.90
C LEU A 298 11.50 -11.13 16.53
N THR A 299 12.56 -11.22 15.73
CA THR A 299 13.94 -11.27 16.20
C THR A 299 14.27 -9.90 16.77
N PRO A 300 14.63 -9.81 18.05
CA PRO A 300 14.90 -8.53 18.70
C PRO A 300 16.02 -7.78 18.00
N ILE A 301 15.92 -6.45 17.97
CA ILE A 301 16.94 -5.62 17.34
C ILE A 301 18.24 -5.75 18.14
N ASN A 302 19.36 -5.98 17.46
CA ASN A 302 20.67 -5.85 18.08
C ASN A 302 20.93 -4.36 18.34
N PHE A 303 20.55 -3.89 19.53
CA PHE A 303 20.60 -2.50 19.91
C PHE A 303 21.80 -2.24 20.82
N THR A 304 22.82 -1.57 20.26
CA THR A 304 23.95 -1.05 21.02
C THR A 304 23.71 0.43 21.29
N ASN A 305 23.45 0.79 22.54
CA ASN A 305 23.13 2.17 22.88
C ASN A 305 24.38 3.05 22.95
N ILE A 306 24.31 4.20 22.27
CA ILE A 306 25.23 5.31 22.48
C ILE A 306 24.94 5.92 23.84
N THR A 307 25.90 5.85 24.76
CA THR A 307 25.74 6.29 26.15
C THR A 307 26.31 7.68 26.41
N HIS A 308 27.22 8.16 25.56
CA HIS A 308 27.96 9.40 25.76
C HIS A 308 27.72 10.39 24.62
N PHE A 309 27.67 11.67 24.98
CA PHE A 309 27.59 12.77 24.04
C PHE A 309 28.87 12.86 23.20
N ASP A 310 28.73 13.03 21.88
CA ASP A 310 29.80 13.40 20.97
C ASP A 310 29.37 14.66 20.22
N PRO A 311 29.98 15.83 20.46
CA PRO A 311 29.59 17.08 19.81
C PRO A 311 29.80 17.08 18.28
N ARG A 312 30.53 16.10 17.72
CA ARG A 312 30.74 15.97 16.27
C ARG A 312 29.55 15.32 15.58
N VAL A 313 28.79 14.50 16.30
CA VAL A 313 27.69 13.70 15.75
C VAL A 313 26.34 14.16 16.32
N HIS A 314 26.33 14.62 17.57
CA HIS A 314 25.12 15.01 18.28
C HIS A 314 24.99 16.53 18.39
N LYS A 315 23.75 17.00 18.19
CA LYS A 315 23.36 18.39 18.41
C LYS A 315 22.49 18.47 19.67
N ILE A 316 22.71 19.49 20.50
CA ILE A 316 21.94 19.68 21.74
C ILE A 316 20.60 20.33 21.40
N ASP A 317 19.49 19.72 21.86
CA ASP A 317 18.19 20.35 21.79
C ASP A 317 18.09 21.46 22.86
N GLN A 318 18.13 22.71 22.41
CA GLN A 318 18.13 23.87 23.31
C GLN A 318 16.81 24.04 24.07
N LYS A 319 15.67 23.63 23.49
CA LYS A 319 14.36 23.75 24.13
C LYS A 319 14.21 22.69 25.21
N ALA A 320 14.55 21.44 24.87
CA ALA A 320 14.63 20.35 25.84
C ALA A 320 15.60 20.68 26.99
N LYS A 321 16.73 21.33 26.72
CA LYS A 321 17.69 21.76 27.75
C LYS A 321 17.06 22.71 28.78
N LEU A 322 16.12 23.56 28.38
CA LEU A 322 15.39 24.42 29.32
C LEU A 322 14.44 23.59 30.19
N TYR A 323 13.73 22.63 29.62
CA TYR A 323 12.85 21.71 30.34
C TYR A 323 13.62 20.79 31.30
N LEU A 324 14.83 20.37 30.92
CA LEU A 324 15.65 19.47 31.72
C LEU A 324 16.01 20.05 33.09
N ARG A 325 16.10 21.38 33.21
CA ARG A 325 16.28 22.08 34.51
C ARG A 325 15.13 21.85 35.49
N LYS A 326 13.96 21.43 34.99
CA LYS A 326 12.77 21.10 35.77
C LYS A 326 12.56 19.59 35.90
N ALA A 327 13.45 18.76 35.37
CA ALA A 327 13.38 17.30 35.53
C ALA A 327 13.88 16.87 36.92
N PRO A 328 13.70 15.59 37.31
CA PRO A 328 14.31 15.04 38.52
C PRO A 328 15.83 15.30 38.61
N LEU A 329 16.34 15.58 39.82
CA LEU A 329 17.73 16.02 40.04
C LEU A 329 18.78 15.06 39.45
N ASN A 330 18.52 13.76 39.49
CA ASN A 330 19.44 12.73 39.04
C ASN A 330 19.68 12.69 37.51
N VAL A 331 18.90 13.43 36.72
CA VAL A 331 19.03 13.48 35.25
C VAL A 331 19.34 14.88 34.72
N GLN A 332 19.36 15.92 35.57
CA GLN A 332 19.52 17.32 35.12
C GLN A 332 20.87 17.61 34.45
N ASN A 333 21.87 16.80 34.77
CA ASN A 333 23.25 16.85 34.27
C ASN A 333 23.47 16.04 32.99
N MET A 334 22.42 15.41 32.44
CA MET A 334 22.47 14.75 31.12
C MET A 334 22.34 15.77 29.97
N VAL A 335 22.58 15.32 28.74
CA VAL A 335 22.51 16.14 27.53
C VAL A 335 21.32 15.71 26.68
N PRO A 336 20.31 16.56 26.44
CA PRO A 336 19.22 16.27 25.53
C PRO A 336 19.64 16.47 24.08
N ILE A 337 19.40 15.46 23.25
CA ILE A 337 19.83 15.46 21.84
C ILE A 337 18.69 15.82 20.92
N GLU A 338 18.97 16.70 19.96
CA GLU A 338 18.01 17.15 18.96
C GLU A 338 17.67 16.01 18.00
N VAL A 339 16.38 15.73 17.88
CA VAL A 339 15.81 14.81 16.90
C VAL A 339 14.65 15.49 16.19
N MET A 340 14.25 14.96 15.03
CA MET A 340 13.18 15.55 14.25
C MET A 340 11.83 15.46 14.99
N ALA A 341 11.14 16.59 15.11
CA ALA A 341 9.86 16.74 15.80
C ALA A 341 8.65 16.58 14.85
N ASP A 342 8.57 15.45 14.16
CA ASP A 342 7.60 15.15 13.10
C ASP A 342 6.53 14.13 13.53
N GLY A 343 6.31 13.94 14.83
CA GLY A 343 5.46 12.87 15.37
C GLY A 343 6.18 11.51 15.48
N ASN A 344 7.21 11.24 14.67
CA ASN A 344 8.07 10.06 14.82
C ASN A 344 9.22 10.26 15.82
N CYS A 345 9.21 11.36 16.58
CA CYS A 345 10.30 11.77 17.46
C CYS A 345 10.75 10.71 18.50
N LEU A 346 9.84 9.86 19.00
CA LEU A 346 10.23 8.73 19.85
C LEU A 346 11.15 7.75 19.10
N TYR A 347 10.74 7.32 17.91
CA TYR A 347 11.52 6.41 17.08
C TYR A 347 12.81 7.05 16.57
N ASN A 348 12.78 8.34 16.23
CA ASN A 348 13.98 9.11 15.88
C ASN A 348 14.96 9.17 17.06
N SER A 349 14.47 9.25 18.30
CA SER A 349 15.30 9.15 19.51
C SER A 349 16.00 7.80 19.61
N ILE A 350 15.28 6.70 19.34
CA ILE A 350 15.86 5.34 19.33
C ILE A 350 16.90 5.18 18.23
N ILE A 351 16.62 5.67 17.02
CA ILE A 351 17.57 5.61 15.89
C ILE A 351 18.85 6.39 16.24
N CYS A 352 18.69 7.60 16.78
CA CYS A 352 19.82 8.42 17.26
C CYS A 352 20.67 7.67 18.28
N LEU A 353 20.03 6.98 19.25
CA LEU A 353 20.74 6.21 20.27
C LEU A 353 21.35 4.91 19.74
N SER A 354 20.84 4.34 18.65
CA SER A 354 21.33 3.07 18.11
C SER A 354 22.67 3.18 17.38
N GLY A 355 23.00 4.36 16.86
CA GLY A 355 24.09 4.54 15.89
C GLY A 355 23.91 3.77 14.58
N ASN A 356 22.77 3.10 14.37
CA ASN A 356 22.49 2.29 13.20
C ASN A 356 21.73 3.11 12.15
N ALA A 357 22.44 3.51 11.10
CA ALA A 357 21.87 4.29 9.99
C ALA A 357 20.82 3.54 9.15
N PHE A 358 20.75 2.21 9.27
CA PHE A 358 19.78 1.38 8.55
C PHE A 358 18.45 1.23 9.29
N LEU A 359 18.42 1.51 10.59
CA LEU A 359 17.21 1.40 11.38
C LEU A 359 16.26 2.55 11.03
N THR A 360 15.02 2.21 10.66
CA THR A 360 14.00 3.19 10.27
C THR A 360 12.90 3.31 11.32
N HIS A 361 12.26 4.48 11.39
CA HIS A 361 11.13 4.67 12.31
C HIS A 361 9.96 3.73 11.95
N SER A 362 9.75 3.47 10.66
CA SER A 362 8.73 2.53 10.17
C SER A 362 8.98 1.10 10.65
N GLU A 363 10.23 0.63 10.60
CA GLU A 363 10.59 -0.69 11.11
C GLU A 363 10.33 -0.80 12.61
N LEU A 364 10.77 0.20 13.39
CA LEU A 364 10.53 0.23 14.83
C LEU A 364 9.03 0.24 15.18
N ARG A 365 8.21 1.00 14.44
CA ARG A 365 6.74 1.02 14.60
C ARG A 365 6.14 -0.36 14.39
N VAL A 366 6.47 -1.00 13.26
CA VAL A 366 5.93 -2.33 12.93
C VAL A 366 6.32 -3.34 13.99
N ARG A 367 7.60 -3.38 14.41
CA ARG A 367 8.05 -4.29 15.47
C ARG A 367 7.36 -4.02 16.80
N THR A 368 7.12 -2.76 17.14
CA THR A 368 6.37 -2.37 18.34
C THR A 368 4.92 -2.88 18.27
N ILE A 369 4.25 -2.71 17.13
CA ILE A 369 2.89 -3.23 16.92
C ILE A 369 2.86 -4.76 17.07
N LEU A 370 3.81 -5.46 16.45
CA LEU A 370 3.90 -6.92 16.54
C LEU A 370 4.11 -7.40 17.99
N GLU A 371 4.98 -6.73 18.75
CA GLU A 371 5.19 -7.00 20.17
C GLU A 371 3.93 -6.76 21.01
N LEU A 372 3.22 -5.66 20.76
CA LEU A 372 1.97 -5.34 21.46
C LEU A 372 0.87 -6.36 21.16
N ILE A 373 0.71 -6.77 19.89
CA ILE A 373 -0.28 -7.78 19.49
C ILE A 373 0.09 -9.14 20.07
N LYS A 374 1.37 -9.55 19.98
CA LYS A 374 1.84 -10.84 20.48
C LYS A 374 1.57 -11.02 21.98
N ASN A 375 1.63 -9.92 22.74
CA ASN A 375 1.42 -9.93 24.19
C ASN A 375 0.20 -9.09 24.59
N GLU A 376 -0.85 -9.09 23.77
CA GLU A 376 -2.05 -8.23 23.92
C GLU A 376 -2.63 -8.28 25.33
N VAL A 377 -2.84 -9.49 25.87
CA VAL A 377 -3.43 -9.70 27.20
C VAL A 377 -2.61 -9.00 28.30
N PHE A 378 -1.28 -9.08 28.23
CA PHE A 378 -0.41 -8.43 29.20
C PHE A 378 -0.51 -6.92 29.14
N TYR A 379 -0.39 -6.33 27.95
CA TYR A 379 -0.42 -4.88 27.78
C TYR A 379 -1.80 -4.28 28.08
N ASN A 380 -2.86 -4.98 27.68
CA ASN A 380 -4.23 -4.57 27.96
C ASN A 380 -4.49 -4.58 29.47
N ASN A 381 -4.15 -5.65 30.19
CA ASN A 381 -4.34 -5.72 31.65
C ASN A 381 -3.50 -4.69 32.41
N SER A 382 -2.28 -4.43 31.95
CA SER A 382 -1.32 -3.59 32.68
C SER A 382 -1.49 -2.09 32.44
N TYR A 383 -1.94 -1.67 31.25
CA TYR A 383 -1.88 -0.24 30.87
C TYR A 383 -3.20 0.34 30.36
N SER A 384 -4.22 -0.47 30.01
CA SER A 384 -5.44 0.07 29.39
C SER A 384 -6.24 1.01 30.29
N HIS A 385 -6.16 0.81 31.60
CA HIS A 385 -6.80 1.69 32.58
C HIS A 385 -6.12 3.07 32.71
N ILE A 386 -4.95 3.24 32.10
CA ILE A 386 -4.14 4.47 32.14
C ILE A 386 -4.26 5.23 30.83
N VAL A 387 -4.09 4.53 29.69
CA VAL A 387 -3.99 5.15 28.36
C VAL A 387 -5.12 4.75 27.40
N GLY A 388 -6.12 4.01 27.88
CA GLY A 388 -7.26 3.60 27.07
C GLY A 388 -7.06 2.24 26.38
N PRO A 389 -8.01 1.82 25.52
CA PRO A 389 -7.99 0.49 24.91
C PRO A 389 -6.77 0.26 24.01
N LEU A 390 -6.12 -0.90 24.16
CA LEU A 390 -4.92 -1.26 23.37
C LEU A 390 -5.18 -1.23 21.85
N ASN A 391 -6.36 -1.65 21.40
CA ASN A 391 -6.70 -1.64 19.97
C ASN A 391 -6.72 -0.23 19.36
N GLU A 392 -7.16 0.77 20.11
CA GLU A 392 -7.12 2.17 19.67
C GLU A 392 -5.67 2.68 19.65
N GLY A 393 -4.87 2.32 20.67
CA GLY A 393 -3.43 2.59 20.69
C GLY A 393 -2.71 2.00 19.48
N ILE A 394 -2.90 0.71 19.18
CA ILE A 394 -2.32 0.05 18.00
C ILE A 394 -2.74 0.75 16.71
N LYS A 395 -4.03 1.08 16.57
CA LYS A 395 -4.54 1.83 15.42
C LYS A 395 -3.82 3.17 15.27
N ASN A 396 -3.62 3.92 16.36
CA ASN A 396 -2.86 5.17 16.31
C ASN A 396 -1.40 4.92 15.86
N ILE A 397 -0.74 3.88 16.38
CA ILE A 397 0.64 3.50 16.01
C ILE A 397 0.77 3.10 14.53
N THR A 398 -0.31 2.76 13.82
CA THR A 398 -0.23 2.52 12.36
C THR A 398 -0.16 3.79 11.51
N HIS A 399 -0.54 4.96 12.04
CA HIS A 399 -0.58 6.21 11.28
C HIS A 399 0.78 6.92 11.32
N ASN A 400 1.53 6.89 10.22
CA ASN A 400 2.81 7.61 10.15
C ASN A 400 2.65 9.08 10.61
N PHE A 401 3.63 9.60 11.34
CA PHE A 401 3.60 10.92 11.98
C PHE A 401 2.58 11.11 13.11
N SER A 402 1.87 10.06 13.55
CA SER A 402 1.13 10.12 14.82
C SER A 402 2.11 10.30 15.98
N PHE A 403 1.70 11.07 16.98
CA PHE A 403 2.44 11.19 18.24
C PHE A 403 2.46 9.84 18.97
N SER A 404 3.61 9.52 19.57
CA SER A 404 3.74 8.32 20.38
C SER A 404 3.19 8.51 21.78
N GLU A 405 2.61 7.44 22.33
CA GLU A 405 2.07 7.39 23.68
C GLU A 405 2.82 6.36 24.55
N LEU A 406 2.22 5.99 25.69
CA LEU A 406 2.82 5.05 26.64
C LEU A 406 3.00 3.64 26.03
N TYR A 407 2.06 3.20 25.18
CA TYR A 407 2.09 1.87 24.58
C TYR A 407 3.37 1.63 23.77
N GLU A 408 3.82 2.63 23.03
CA GLU A 408 5.04 2.59 22.25
C GLU A 408 6.28 2.44 23.13
N LEU A 409 6.36 3.18 24.25
CA LEU A 409 7.46 3.06 25.21
C LEU A 409 7.53 1.66 25.83
N VAL A 410 6.38 1.14 26.30
CA VAL A 410 6.34 -0.16 26.97
C VAL A 410 6.52 -1.34 26.03
N GLY A 411 6.14 -1.20 24.74
CA GLY A 411 6.43 -2.20 23.71
C GLY A 411 7.88 -2.14 23.24
N LEU A 412 8.42 -0.94 23.00
CA LEU A 412 9.78 -0.75 22.49
C LEU A 412 10.85 -1.35 23.41
N LYS A 413 10.67 -1.30 24.73
CA LYS A 413 11.65 -1.89 25.67
C LYS A 413 11.95 -3.37 25.36
N ASN A 414 10.93 -4.13 24.96
CA ASN A 414 11.05 -5.54 24.62
C ASN A 414 11.60 -5.74 23.21
N VAL A 415 11.19 -4.90 22.25
CA VAL A 415 11.74 -4.89 20.88
C VAL A 415 13.25 -4.64 20.89
N LEU A 416 13.71 -3.73 21.76
CA LEU A 416 15.12 -3.32 21.88
C LEU A 416 15.93 -4.19 22.86
N LYS A 417 15.28 -5.04 23.66
CA LYS A 417 15.89 -5.75 24.81
C LYS A 417 16.65 -4.79 25.76
N CYS A 418 16.05 -3.63 26.02
CA CYS A 418 16.70 -2.55 26.74
C CYS A 418 15.69 -1.90 27.68
N ASN A 419 16.14 -1.55 28.89
CA ASN A 419 15.32 -0.77 29.82
C ASN A 419 15.10 0.64 29.28
N ILE A 420 13.87 1.13 29.35
CA ILE A 420 13.56 2.52 28.96
C ILE A 420 13.18 3.29 30.22
N ARG A 421 14.03 4.24 30.60
CA ARG A 421 13.74 5.25 31.62
C ARG A 421 12.99 6.40 30.96
N SER A 422 11.70 6.50 31.24
CA SER A 422 10.90 7.65 30.84
C SER A 422 11.11 8.79 31.84
N ILE A 423 11.28 10.01 31.33
CA ILE A 423 11.52 11.21 32.14
C ILE A 423 10.53 12.28 31.75
N TYR A 424 9.69 12.68 32.68
CA TYR A 424 8.73 13.76 32.54
C TYR A 424 9.17 14.94 33.41
N PRO A 425 9.21 16.18 32.88
CA PRO A 425 9.61 17.34 33.67
C PRO A 425 8.58 17.65 34.77
N ASN A 426 9.01 18.22 35.89
CA ASN A 426 8.14 18.61 37.00
C ASN A 426 7.36 19.91 36.67
N ILE A 427 6.56 19.85 35.61
CA ILE A 427 5.69 20.93 35.11
C ILE A 427 4.28 20.38 35.12
N ASP A 428 3.38 21.06 35.83
CA ASP A 428 1.99 20.62 36.04
C ASP A 428 1.92 19.15 36.53
N TYR A 429 2.92 18.73 37.30
CA TYR A 429 3.09 17.34 37.68
C TYR A 429 1.95 16.88 38.61
N ARG A 430 1.32 15.78 38.24
CA ARG A 430 0.23 15.15 38.98
C ARG A 430 0.61 13.72 39.32
N GLN A 431 0.01 13.18 40.39
CA GLN A 431 0.33 11.83 40.87
C GLN A 431 0.03 10.74 39.82
N ASP A 432 -0.95 10.94 38.94
CA ASP A 432 -1.25 10.04 37.82
C ASP A 432 -0.15 10.03 36.75
N LEU A 433 0.68 11.08 36.68
CA LEU A 433 1.86 11.15 35.80
C LEU A 433 3.10 10.45 36.37
N ASN A 434 2.98 9.79 37.54
CA ASN A 434 4.07 9.00 38.11
C ASN A 434 4.60 7.94 37.14
N ILE A 435 3.70 7.31 36.37
CA ILE A 435 4.09 6.31 35.37
C ILE A 435 4.97 6.89 34.24
N MET A 436 4.84 8.18 33.94
CA MET A 436 5.66 8.86 32.92
C MET A 436 7.10 9.10 33.42
N ASN A 437 7.35 8.94 34.72
CA ASN A 437 8.67 8.97 35.35
C ASN A 437 9.08 7.56 35.84
N SER A 438 8.62 6.49 35.18
CA SER A 438 8.99 5.10 35.49
C SER A 438 10.15 4.59 34.65
N THR A 439 10.80 3.54 35.16
CA THR A 439 11.71 2.70 34.38
C THR A 439 10.92 1.48 33.91
N PHE A 440 10.83 1.29 32.61
CA PHE A 440 10.18 0.12 32.04
C PHE A 440 11.23 -0.95 31.78
N GLU A 441 11.21 -2.00 32.60
CA GLU A 441 12.16 -3.11 32.51
C GLU A 441 11.77 -4.09 31.40
N TYR A 442 12.71 -4.48 30.56
CA TYR A 442 12.48 -5.52 29.54
C TYR A 442 12.30 -6.90 30.20
N ALA A 443 11.50 -7.78 29.58
CA ALA A 443 10.96 -8.97 30.25
C ALA A 443 11.95 -10.09 30.60
N GLN A 444 13.23 -10.02 30.22
CA GLN A 444 14.20 -11.08 30.54
C GLN A 444 14.92 -10.81 31.87
N PHE A 445 14.59 -11.62 32.86
CA PHE A 445 15.34 -11.74 34.11
C PHE A 445 16.73 -12.33 33.81
N ASN A 446 17.79 -11.72 34.37
CA ASN A 446 19.16 -12.27 34.51
C ASN A 446 20.28 -11.71 33.60
N LEU A 447 20.03 -10.73 32.73
CA LEU A 447 21.13 -10.02 32.05
C LEU A 447 21.17 -8.56 32.51
N PRO A 448 22.37 -7.98 32.73
CA PRO A 448 22.49 -6.55 32.96
C PRO A 448 21.97 -5.83 31.71
N SER A 449 20.80 -5.20 31.84
CA SER A 449 20.22 -4.41 30.76
C SER A 449 20.83 -3.03 30.76
N ASN A 450 21.24 -2.56 29.59
CA ASN A 450 21.47 -1.14 29.41
C ASN A 450 20.14 -0.40 29.59
N THR A 451 20.21 0.79 30.18
CA THR A 451 19.06 1.68 30.31
C THR A 451 19.25 2.88 29.39
N ILE A 452 18.27 3.15 28.54
CA ILE A 452 18.19 4.39 27.77
C ILE A 452 17.21 5.37 28.41
N PHE A 453 17.44 6.67 28.20
CA PHE A 453 16.66 7.73 28.82
C PHE A 453 15.92 8.50 27.74
N ILE A 454 14.59 8.52 27.83
CA ILE A 454 13.70 9.21 26.90
C ILE A 454 12.99 10.33 27.67
N PHE A 455 13.15 11.55 27.19
CA PHE A 455 12.65 12.76 27.85
C PHE A 455 11.47 13.36 27.11
N TRP A 456 10.38 13.58 27.84
CA TRP A 456 9.18 14.26 27.37
C TRP A 456 9.41 15.77 27.38
N THR A 457 9.22 16.40 26.23
CA THR A 457 9.50 17.82 26.01
C THR A 457 8.42 18.46 25.14
N HIS A 458 8.64 19.72 24.80
CA HIS A 458 7.80 20.43 23.85
C HIS A 458 8.65 21.17 22.82
N THR A 459 8.16 21.26 21.58
CA THR A 459 8.81 21.97 20.48
C THR A 459 8.82 23.49 20.65
N LEU A 460 8.17 24.02 21.69
CA LEU A 460 8.18 25.44 22.10
C LEU A 460 8.71 25.54 23.53
N ASN A 461 9.10 26.74 23.95
CA ASN A 461 9.33 27.01 25.38
C ASN A 461 8.01 26.92 26.17
N GLU A 462 8.09 26.90 27.49
CA GLU A 462 6.91 26.65 28.33
C GLU A 462 5.80 27.69 28.13
N ILE A 463 6.16 28.97 28.02
CA ILE A 463 5.20 30.06 27.80
C ILE A 463 4.45 29.81 26.49
N GLY A 464 5.17 29.52 25.39
CA GLY A 464 4.55 29.22 24.10
C GLY A 464 3.70 27.95 24.14
N ALA A 465 4.16 26.90 24.82
CA ALA A 465 3.41 25.67 25.00
C ALA A 465 2.08 25.91 25.74
N ARG A 466 2.11 26.68 26.83
CA ARG A 466 0.92 27.03 27.61
C ARG A 466 -0.05 27.92 26.83
N ASN A 467 0.47 28.92 26.12
CA ASN A 467 -0.35 29.81 25.30
C ASN A 467 -1.14 29.04 24.23
N ASN A 468 -0.54 27.98 23.66
CA ASN A 468 -1.20 27.14 22.67
C ASN A 468 -2.20 26.14 23.28
N ASN A 469 -2.10 25.85 24.57
CA ASN A 469 -2.85 24.77 25.24
C ASN A 469 -3.71 25.29 26.41
N ALA A 470 -4.33 26.47 26.23
CA ALA A 470 -5.24 27.08 27.20
C ALA A 470 -4.66 27.19 28.63
N GLY A 471 -3.35 27.48 28.73
CA GLY A 471 -2.63 27.62 29.99
C GLY A 471 -1.98 26.33 30.53
N ASN A 472 -2.35 25.16 30.02
CA ASN A 472 -1.78 23.89 30.44
C ASN A 472 -0.51 23.56 29.67
N TRP A 473 0.45 22.91 30.31
CA TRP A 473 1.58 22.33 29.60
C TRP A 473 1.28 20.88 29.19
N THR A 474 1.47 20.56 27.91
CA THR A 474 1.40 19.19 27.40
C THR A 474 2.65 18.91 26.58
N PRO A 475 3.27 17.72 26.69
CA PRO A 475 4.40 17.38 25.84
C PRO A 475 3.92 17.06 24.41
N ASN A 476 4.76 17.36 23.43
CA ASN A 476 4.53 16.97 22.03
C ASN A 476 5.82 16.49 21.34
N HIS A 477 6.89 16.29 22.10
CA HIS A 477 8.19 15.92 21.55
C HIS A 477 8.98 15.02 22.49
N PHE A 478 9.58 13.98 21.95
CA PHE A 478 10.53 13.11 22.65
C PHE A 478 11.95 13.41 22.20
N VAL A 479 12.87 13.47 23.16
CA VAL A 479 14.31 13.55 22.91
C VAL A 479 15.05 12.50 23.73
N PRO A 480 16.15 11.92 23.23
CA PRO A 480 16.98 11.07 24.07
C PRO A 480 17.88 11.92 24.97
N LEU A 481 18.14 11.43 26.19
CA LEU A 481 19.17 11.97 27.07
C LEU A 481 20.38 11.04 27.09
N ILE A 482 21.57 11.62 26.99
CA ILE A 482 22.85 10.89 27.08
C ILE A 482 23.80 11.56 28.06
N LEU A 483 24.79 10.80 28.53
CA LEU A 483 25.77 11.29 29.49
C LEU A 483 26.75 12.27 28.82
N PRO A 484 27.22 13.31 29.53
CA PRO A 484 28.29 14.17 29.02
C PRO A 484 29.60 13.39 28.83
N SER A 485 30.42 13.75 27.84
CA SER A 485 31.61 12.99 27.40
C SER A 485 32.71 12.81 28.45
N ASN A 486 32.74 13.63 29.51
CA ASN A 486 33.93 13.85 30.34
C ASN A 486 33.71 13.71 31.85
N ASN A 487 32.69 12.96 32.32
CA ASN A 487 32.44 12.88 33.76
C ASN A 487 32.66 11.47 34.34
N PRO A 488 33.91 11.11 34.69
CA PRO A 488 34.22 9.81 35.31
C PRO A 488 33.50 9.62 36.66
N GLU A 489 33.12 10.70 37.36
CA GLU A 489 32.40 10.64 38.64
C GLU A 489 30.95 10.13 38.53
N PHE A 490 30.34 10.15 37.34
CA PHE A 490 28.96 9.66 37.17
C PHE A 490 28.86 8.14 36.93
N GLN A 491 29.95 7.49 36.49
CA GLN A 491 29.92 6.06 36.16
C GLN A 491 29.81 5.17 37.41
N THR A 492 30.22 5.65 38.58
CA THR A 492 30.18 4.89 39.84
C THR A 492 28.81 4.94 40.54
N ASN A 493 27.97 5.95 40.27
CA ASN A 493 26.68 6.14 40.95
C ASN A 493 25.47 5.55 40.19
N LEU A 494 25.60 5.26 38.89
CA LEU A 494 24.50 4.73 38.06
C LEU A 494 24.36 3.19 38.11
N SER A 495 25.38 2.48 38.57
CA SER A 495 25.41 1.01 38.65
C SER A 495 24.68 0.42 39.86
N HIS A 496 24.16 1.26 40.77
CA HIS A 496 23.31 0.85 41.89
C HIS A 496 22.10 1.79 42.03
N PRO A 497 20.90 1.42 41.53
CA PRO A 497 19.70 2.14 41.88
C PRO A 497 19.42 1.92 43.38
N GLN A 498 19.71 2.92 44.22
CA GLN A 498 19.25 2.93 45.60
C GLN A 498 17.72 2.99 45.59
N VAL A 499 17.10 1.84 45.86
CA VAL A 499 15.71 1.77 46.29
C VAL A 499 15.64 2.53 47.61
N LEU A 500 15.06 3.72 47.58
CA LEU A 500 14.79 4.51 48.79
C LEU A 500 13.67 3.79 49.57
N SER A 501 14.04 2.84 50.41
CA SER A 501 13.13 2.19 51.36
C SER A 501 12.79 3.19 52.48
N SER A 502 11.61 3.79 52.40
CA SER A 502 11.02 4.54 53.51
C SER A 502 10.48 3.56 54.56
N ASP A 503 11.29 3.26 55.56
CA ASP A 503 10.85 2.60 56.79
C ASP A 503 10.06 3.58 57.65
N THR A 504 8.74 3.41 57.68
CA THR A 504 7.91 3.64 58.88
C THR A 504 6.74 2.68 58.85
N THR A 505 6.74 1.70 59.74
CA THR A 505 5.56 0.89 60.09
C THR A 505 4.51 1.78 60.78
N PRO A 506 3.20 1.55 60.55
CA PRO A 506 2.45 0.80 61.57
C PRO A 506 1.31 -0.10 61.06
N THR A 507 1.17 -1.24 61.75
CA THR A 507 -0.04 -2.05 62.06
C THR A 507 -1.18 -2.29 61.06
N LYS A 508 -1.44 -3.60 60.88
CA LYS A 508 -2.62 -4.29 60.33
C LYS A 508 -3.96 -3.53 60.42
N SER A 509 -4.63 -3.41 59.27
CA SER A 509 -6.09 -3.36 59.16
C SER A 509 -6.54 -3.82 57.77
N THR A 510 -7.24 -4.95 57.73
CA THR A 510 -7.86 -5.54 56.56
C THR A 510 -9.10 -4.72 56.17
N ARG A 511 -9.08 -4.04 55.01
CA ARG A 511 -10.31 -3.62 54.34
C ARG A 511 -10.10 -3.53 52.83
N LYS A 512 -10.78 -4.43 52.11
CA LYS A 512 -11.09 -4.28 50.68
C LYS A 512 -11.86 -2.97 50.51
N ASN A 513 -11.42 -2.11 49.59
CA ASN A 513 -12.30 -1.16 48.90
C ASN A 513 -11.72 -0.83 47.53
N SER A 514 -12.44 -1.32 46.52
CA SER A 514 -12.41 -0.89 45.14
C SER A 514 -13.06 0.49 45.01
N ILE A 515 -12.35 1.47 44.46
CA ILE A 515 -12.95 2.59 43.73
C ILE A 515 -12.06 2.87 42.51
N ALA A 516 -12.51 2.41 41.34
CA ALA A 516 -11.96 2.81 40.07
C ALA A 516 -12.43 4.25 39.80
N THR A 517 -11.52 5.21 39.87
CA THR A 517 -11.77 6.56 39.36
C THR A 517 -11.40 6.54 37.88
N GLN A 518 -12.39 6.67 37.00
CA GLN A 518 -12.15 6.79 35.56
C GLN A 518 -11.30 8.04 35.29
N VAL A 519 -10.10 7.82 34.76
CA VAL A 519 -9.19 8.87 34.31
C VAL A 519 -9.66 9.35 32.95
N ARG A 520 -10.12 10.60 32.88
CA ARG A 520 -10.40 11.28 31.62
C ARG A 520 -9.09 11.89 31.13
N ILE A 521 -8.45 11.23 30.17
CA ILE A 521 -7.38 11.81 29.35
C ILE A 521 -7.98 13.05 28.66
N PRO A 522 -7.28 14.20 28.56
CA PRO A 522 -7.80 15.33 27.80
C PRO A 522 -8.07 14.89 26.36
N ASN A 523 -9.34 14.95 25.95
CA ASN A 523 -9.74 14.75 24.56
C ASN A 523 -8.98 15.75 23.69
N PHE A 524 -8.10 15.24 22.82
CA PHE A 524 -7.55 16.01 21.71
C PHE A 524 -8.65 16.16 20.64
N ASN A 525 -9.52 17.16 20.82
CA ASN A 525 -10.42 17.58 19.75
C ASN A 525 -9.62 18.36 18.71
N MET A 526 -9.40 17.75 17.55
CA MET A 526 -9.12 18.50 16.32
C MET A 526 -10.45 18.92 15.71
N GLU A 527 -10.95 20.11 16.07
CA GLU A 527 -11.95 20.81 15.28
C GLU A 527 -11.43 22.22 14.96
N ASP A 528 -11.38 22.51 13.67
CA ASP A 528 -10.90 23.76 13.08
C ASP A 528 -11.74 24.95 13.56
N GLY A 529 -11.08 25.92 14.19
CA GLY A 529 -11.64 27.21 14.52
C GLY A 529 -11.42 28.21 13.39
N GLU A 530 -12.40 28.41 12.51
CA GLU A 530 -12.56 29.67 11.78
C GLU A 530 -13.73 30.46 12.38
N GLN A 531 -13.41 31.49 13.15
CA GLN A 531 -14.35 32.53 13.55
C GLN A 531 -14.48 33.53 12.40
N GLN A 532 -15.69 33.67 11.83
CA GLN A 532 -16.07 34.85 11.06
C GLN A 532 -17.20 35.62 11.75
N LEU A 533 -16.97 36.93 11.84
CA LEU A 533 -17.80 37.96 12.44
C LEU A 533 -19.15 38.11 11.74
N PHE A 534 -20.23 38.11 12.52
CA PHE A 534 -21.57 38.53 12.10
C PHE A 534 -21.66 40.06 11.99
N LEU A 535 -22.20 40.54 10.87
CA LEU A 535 -22.90 41.82 10.76
C LEU A 535 -24.34 41.56 10.32
N THR A 536 -25.22 42.41 10.84
CA THR A 536 -26.65 42.23 11.10
C THR A 536 -27.61 42.74 10.01
N SER A 537 -28.78 42.06 9.92
CA SER A 537 -30.15 42.58 9.61
C SER A 537 -30.57 42.86 8.15
N PRO A 538 -31.89 42.96 7.82
CA PRO A 538 -33.02 42.09 8.22
C PRO A 538 -34.09 41.81 7.10
N MET A 539 -34.97 40.84 7.41
CA MET A 539 -36.40 40.65 7.06
C MET A 539 -37.01 41.20 5.75
N ILE A 540 -37.60 40.30 4.96
CA ILE A 540 -38.95 40.46 4.35
C ILE A 540 -39.71 39.11 4.42
N SER A 541 -41.00 39.20 4.72
CA SER A 541 -41.96 38.18 5.14
C SER A 541 -42.87 37.65 4.03
N GLN A 542 -43.20 36.34 4.14
CA GLN A 542 -44.49 35.64 3.83
C GLN A 542 -45.00 35.54 2.37
N PRO A 543 -45.98 34.63 2.05
CA PRO A 543 -46.77 33.73 2.92
C PRO A 543 -46.80 32.24 2.51
N ALA A 544 -47.41 31.47 3.41
CA ALA A 544 -47.67 30.03 3.36
C ALA A 544 -48.87 29.65 2.49
N GLU A 545 -48.81 28.46 1.90
CA GLU A 545 -49.99 27.68 1.48
C GLU A 545 -49.83 26.23 1.96
N GLU A 546 -50.81 25.80 2.75
CA GLU A 546 -51.10 24.41 3.12
C GLU A 546 -51.52 23.61 1.89
N ILE A 547 -51.20 22.31 1.83
CA ILE A 547 -52.10 21.26 1.30
C ILE A 547 -51.58 19.86 1.72
N SER A 548 -52.45 19.18 2.46
CA SER A 548 -52.81 17.74 2.40
C SER A 548 -51.75 16.66 2.62
N THR A 549 -51.82 16.06 3.80
CA THR A 549 -51.18 14.81 4.22
C THR A 549 -51.94 13.53 3.81
N THR A 550 -51.18 12.46 3.51
CA THR A 550 -51.47 10.99 3.62
C THR A 550 -52.09 10.27 2.40
N PRO A 551 -51.77 8.96 2.12
CA PRO A 551 -51.48 7.92 3.11
C PRO A 551 -50.34 6.90 2.90
N ARG A 552 -49.72 6.59 4.04
CA ARG A 552 -49.26 5.29 4.57
C ARG A 552 -49.41 4.07 3.65
N THR A 553 -48.28 3.55 3.18
CA THR A 553 -48.16 2.16 2.70
C THR A 553 -48.00 1.21 3.89
N LYS A 554 -48.93 0.26 4.00
CA LYS A 554 -49.01 -0.78 5.01
C LYS A 554 -47.80 -1.71 4.95
N ARG A 555 -47.00 -1.72 6.01
CA ARG A 555 -45.99 -2.74 6.30
C ARG A 555 -46.71 -4.00 6.81
N ARG A 556 -46.80 -5.05 5.98
CA ARG A 556 -47.26 -6.37 6.42
C ARG A 556 -46.16 -6.99 7.29
N GLN A 557 -46.43 -7.10 8.59
CA GLN A 557 -45.82 -8.10 9.46
C GLN A 557 -46.41 -9.46 9.06
N TYR A 558 -45.56 -10.40 8.66
CA TYR A 558 -45.89 -11.83 8.72
C TYR A 558 -45.17 -12.41 9.91
N SER A 559 -45.97 -12.93 10.82
CA SER A 559 -45.61 -13.84 11.90
C SER A 559 -44.91 -15.07 11.35
N ILE A 560 -43.74 -15.37 11.91
CA ILE A 560 -43.06 -16.65 11.77
C ILE A 560 -43.68 -17.57 12.82
N GLU A 561 -44.57 -18.46 12.39
CA GLU A 561 -44.97 -19.62 13.17
C GLU A 561 -44.53 -20.90 12.46
N ASN A 562 -44.07 -21.82 13.29
CA ASN A 562 -43.39 -23.07 12.97
C ASN A 562 -44.17 -23.98 12.03
N ASN A 563 -43.58 -24.35 10.89
CA ASN A 563 -43.90 -25.59 10.19
C ASN A 563 -42.75 -26.03 9.27
N SER A 564 -41.63 -26.44 9.86
CA SER A 564 -40.57 -27.16 9.15
C SER A 564 -40.89 -28.66 9.18
N ASN A 565 -41.27 -29.23 8.03
CA ASN A 565 -40.87 -30.58 7.57
C ASN A 565 -41.66 -31.12 6.35
N ALA A 566 -42.52 -30.33 5.68
CA ALA A 566 -43.30 -30.84 4.54
C ALA A 566 -42.87 -30.32 3.13
N ASP A 567 -42.00 -29.31 3.02
CA ASP A 567 -41.80 -28.59 1.74
C ASP A 567 -40.46 -28.84 1.02
N THR A 568 -39.52 -29.55 1.65
CA THR A 568 -38.21 -29.87 1.04
C THR A 568 -38.32 -30.88 -0.09
N THR A 569 -39.28 -31.81 -0.02
CA THR A 569 -39.49 -32.86 -1.02
C THR A 569 -40.01 -32.30 -2.35
N ASN A 570 -40.84 -31.25 -2.30
CA ASN A 570 -41.40 -30.64 -3.50
C ASN A 570 -40.34 -29.83 -4.27
N VAL A 571 -39.47 -29.11 -3.54
CA VAL A 571 -38.37 -28.35 -4.14
C VAL A 571 -37.32 -29.28 -4.78
N GLU A 572 -36.99 -30.41 -4.15
CA GLU A 572 -36.00 -31.34 -4.71
C GLU A 572 -36.57 -32.13 -5.91
N ASN A 573 -37.87 -32.46 -5.91
CA ASN A 573 -38.53 -33.04 -7.07
C ASN A 573 -38.55 -32.08 -8.26
N GLN A 574 -38.82 -30.79 -8.06
CA GLN A 574 -38.75 -29.78 -9.12
C GLN A 574 -37.33 -29.59 -9.66
N ARG A 575 -36.31 -29.65 -8.80
CA ARG A 575 -34.90 -29.60 -9.22
C ARG A 575 -34.50 -30.82 -10.04
N THR A 576 -34.99 -32.00 -9.67
CA THR A 576 -34.71 -33.25 -10.37
C THR A 576 -35.35 -33.23 -11.77
N LEU A 577 -36.61 -32.83 -11.87
CA LEU A 577 -37.32 -32.62 -13.14
C LEU A 577 -36.64 -31.57 -14.03
N ALA A 578 -36.12 -30.49 -13.45
CA ALA A 578 -35.38 -29.48 -14.20
C ALA A 578 -34.02 -30.00 -14.73
N ARG A 579 -33.30 -30.81 -13.93
CA ARG A 579 -32.05 -31.47 -14.36
C ARG A 579 -32.30 -32.46 -15.49
N GLU A 580 -33.38 -33.22 -15.41
CA GLU A 580 -33.76 -34.20 -16.44
C GLU A 580 -34.20 -33.53 -17.75
N ARG A 581 -34.97 -32.44 -17.68
CA ARG A 581 -35.29 -31.63 -18.87
C ARG A 581 -34.04 -31.03 -19.50
N MET A 582 -33.08 -30.56 -18.69
CA MET A 582 -31.81 -30.06 -19.21
C MET A 582 -30.94 -31.16 -19.83
N SER A 583 -30.92 -32.38 -19.27
CA SER A 583 -30.14 -33.49 -19.86
C SER A 583 -30.74 -33.95 -21.18
N ILE A 584 -32.07 -34.05 -21.27
CA ILE A 584 -32.79 -34.40 -22.52
C ILE A 584 -32.56 -33.32 -23.59
N ASN A 585 -32.70 -32.04 -23.24
CA ASN A 585 -32.45 -30.95 -24.19
C ASN A 585 -30.98 -30.91 -24.65
N ARG A 586 -30.03 -31.30 -23.79
CA ARG A 586 -28.61 -31.37 -24.13
C ARG A 586 -28.28 -32.57 -25.02
N ALA A 587 -28.99 -33.68 -24.86
CA ALA A 587 -28.85 -34.87 -25.70
C ALA A 587 -29.46 -34.68 -27.10
N GLN A 588 -30.48 -33.82 -27.23
CA GLN A 588 -31.17 -33.53 -28.49
C GLN A 588 -30.63 -32.30 -29.24
N ALA A 589 -29.73 -31.52 -28.65
CA ALA A 589 -29.20 -30.30 -29.26
C ALA A 589 -28.16 -30.62 -30.34
N ILE A 590 -28.32 -29.99 -31.51
CA ILE A 590 -27.36 -30.06 -32.62
C ILE A 590 -26.02 -29.45 -32.14
N PRO A 591 -24.85 -30.08 -32.40
CA PRO A 591 -23.55 -29.61 -31.90
C PRO A 591 -23.24 -28.13 -32.16
N GLU A 592 -23.67 -27.59 -33.30
CA GLU A 592 -23.49 -26.18 -33.64
C GLU A 592 -24.30 -25.23 -32.74
N GLU A 593 -25.53 -25.60 -32.36
CA GLU A 593 -26.36 -24.79 -31.45
C GLU A 593 -25.79 -24.83 -30.02
N VAL A 594 -25.23 -25.97 -29.60
CA VAL A 594 -24.53 -26.08 -28.31
C VAL A 594 -23.31 -25.16 -28.27
N GLU A 595 -22.54 -25.09 -29.35
CA GLU A 595 -21.38 -24.21 -29.41
C GLU A 595 -21.78 -22.73 -29.52
N ARG A 596 -22.81 -22.40 -30.30
CA ARG A 596 -23.38 -21.04 -30.37
C ARG A 596 -23.87 -20.56 -29.00
N GLN A 597 -24.55 -21.41 -28.23
CA GLN A 597 -24.98 -21.08 -26.86
C GLN A 597 -23.81 -20.93 -25.88
N ARG A 598 -22.74 -21.72 -26.04
CA ARG A 598 -21.50 -21.55 -25.24
C ARG A 598 -20.82 -20.22 -25.54
N VAL A 599 -20.73 -19.83 -26.81
CA VAL A 599 -20.17 -18.54 -27.22
C VAL A 599 -21.01 -17.39 -26.65
N LEU A 600 -22.34 -17.45 -26.77
CA LEU A 600 -23.25 -16.46 -26.18
C LEU A 600 -23.14 -16.39 -24.64
N ALA A 601 -22.99 -17.52 -23.96
CA ALA A 601 -22.79 -17.55 -22.51
C ALA A 601 -21.44 -16.96 -22.09
N ARG A 602 -20.37 -17.22 -22.87
CA ARG A 602 -19.04 -16.59 -22.66
C ARG A 602 -19.10 -15.08 -22.88
N GLN A 603 -19.77 -14.62 -23.93
CA GLN A 603 -19.99 -13.19 -24.19
C GLN A 603 -20.77 -12.51 -23.07
N ARG A 604 -21.92 -13.07 -22.65
CA ARG A 604 -22.71 -12.52 -21.52
C ARG A 604 -21.91 -12.49 -20.21
N SER A 605 -21.06 -13.49 -19.96
CA SER A 605 -20.21 -13.53 -18.78
C SER A 605 -19.05 -12.52 -18.86
N ALA A 606 -18.47 -12.31 -20.04
CA ALA A 606 -17.47 -11.28 -20.27
C ALA A 606 -18.06 -9.88 -20.10
N THR A 607 -19.24 -9.61 -20.66
CA THR A 607 -19.95 -8.33 -20.50
C THR A 607 -20.30 -8.04 -19.04
N ARG A 608 -20.81 -9.04 -18.29
CA ARG A 608 -21.07 -8.87 -16.85
C ARG A 608 -19.80 -8.61 -16.03
N ARG A 609 -18.67 -9.21 -16.40
CA ARG A 609 -17.39 -8.97 -15.72
C ARG A 609 -16.83 -7.59 -16.05
N ALA A 610 -17.00 -7.12 -17.29
CA ALA A 610 -16.58 -5.79 -17.71
C ALA A 610 -17.42 -4.67 -17.08
N SER A 611 -18.65 -4.95 -16.65
CA SER A 611 -19.53 -3.96 -16.02
C SER A 611 -19.35 -3.80 -14.51
N PHE A 612 -18.52 -4.62 -13.85
CA PHE A 612 -18.28 -4.48 -12.41
C PHE A 612 -17.14 -3.48 -12.15
N THR A 613 -17.35 -2.62 -11.16
CA THR A 613 -16.29 -1.77 -10.61
C THR A 613 -15.26 -2.62 -9.85
N SER A 614 -14.02 -2.14 -9.72
CA SER A 614 -12.97 -2.84 -8.96
C SER A 614 -13.40 -3.14 -7.50
N GLN A 615 -14.25 -2.29 -6.92
CA GLN A 615 -14.79 -2.47 -5.57
C GLN A 615 -15.85 -3.59 -5.51
N GLU A 616 -16.74 -3.68 -6.49
CA GLU A 616 -17.73 -4.78 -6.58
C GLU A 616 -17.07 -6.12 -6.87
N ILE A 617 -16.00 -6.14 -7.66
CA ILE A 617 -15.16 -7.33 -7.89
C ILE A 617 -14.55 -7.78 -6.56
N GLU A 618 -14.01 -6.87 -5.75
CA GLU A 618 -13.43 -7.22 -4.45
C GLU A 618 -14.51 -7.66 -3.44
N GLN A 619 -15.69 -7.04 -3.46
CA GLN A 619 -16.82 -7.46 -2.61
C GLN A 619 -17.34 -8.86 -2.98
N GLN A 620 -17.48 -9.18 -4.27
CA GLN A 620 -17.84 -10.54 -4.71
C GLN A 620 -16.77 -11.57 -4.32
N ARG A 621 -15.49 -11.19 -4.42
CA ARG A 621 -14.38 -12.04 -3.97
C ARG A 621 -14.45 -12.28 -2.47
N ALA A 622 -14.70 -11.24 -1.66
CA ALA A 622 -14.85 -11.36 -0.21
C ALA A 622 -16.02 -12.29 0.17
N LEU A 623 -17.19 -12.14 -0.44
CA LEU A 623 -18.35 -13.03 -0.22
C LEU A 623 -18.06 -14.47 -0.66
N SER A 624 -17.32 -14.66 -1.76
CA SER A 624 -16.92 -16.00 -2.18
C SER A 624 -15.88 -16.63 -1.24
N ARG A 625 -14.96 -15.82 -0.66
CA ARG A 625 -14.01 -16.27 0.38
C ARG A 625 -14.75 -16.71 1.64
N GLU A 626 -15.70 -15.91 2.10
CA GLU A 626 -16.53 -16.22 3.27
C GLU A 626 -17.30 -17.53 3.06
N ARG A 627 -18.02 -17.66 1.94
CA ARG A 627 -18.77 -18.88 1.62
C ARG A 627 -17.88 -20.13 1.55
N ASN A 628 -16.70 -20.03 0.95
CA ASN A 628 -15.76 -21.16 0.87
C ASN A 628 -15.15 -21.49 2.24
N SER A 629 -14.92 -20.50 3.09
CA SER A 629 -14.49 -20.69 4.48
C SER A 629 -15.56 -21.45 5.27
N THR A 630 -16.83 -21.02 5.19
CA THR A 630 -17.95 -21.70 5.85
C THR A 630 -18.09 -23.15 5.41
N ILE A 631 -17.99 -23.42 4.10
CA ILE A 631 -18.03 -24.78 3.55
C ILE A 631 -16.88 -25.63 4.11
N ARG A 632 -15.65 -25.09 4.18
CA ARG A 632 -14.50 -25.81 4.73
C ARG A 632 -14.66 -26.12 6.22
N THR A 633 -15.22 -25.20 7.00
CA THR A 633 -15.46 -25.41 8.44
C THR A 633 -16.61 -26.38 8.72
N SER A 634 -17.53 -26.56 7.76
CA SER A 634 -18.67 -27.48 7.92
C SER A 634 -18.40 -28.92 7.48
N LEU A 635 -17.28 -29.19 6.81
CA LEU A 635 -16.96 -30.53 6.30
C LEU A 635 -16.24 -31.35 7.35
N THR A 636 -16.63 -32.62 7.47
CA THR A 636 -15.85 -33.60 8.23
C THR A 636 -14.51 -33.88 7.54
N PRO A 637 -13.48 -34.38 8.27
CA PRO A 637 -12.19 -34.70 7.68
C PRO A 637 -12.27 -35.69 6.50
N GLU A 638 -13.23 -36.62 6.54
CA GLU A 638 -13.46 -37.61 5.48
C GLU A 638 -14.07 -36.96 4.22
N GLU A 639 -15.07 -36.10 4.36
CA GLU A 639 -15.66 -35.36 3.23
C GLU A 639 -14.65 -34.39 2.60
N ALA A 640 -13.81 -33.76 3.41
CA ALA A 640 -12.71 -32.92 2.92
C ALA A 640 -11.69 -33.73 2.09
N ALA A 641 -11.38 -34.96 2.50
CA ALA A 641 -10.52 -35.87 1.74
C ALA A 641 -11.17 -36.31 0.42
N GLN A 642 -12.45 -36.69 0.44
CA GLN A 642 -13.19 -37.06 -0.78
C GLN A 642 -13.29 -35.90 -1.77
N GLN A 643 -13.53 -34.67 -1.29
CA GLN A 643 -13.55 -33.49 -2.16
C GLN A 643 -12.19 -33.21 -2.82
N ARG A 644 -11.08 -33.44 -2.11
CA ARG A 644 -9.73 -33.31 -2.69
C ARG A 644 -9.48 -34.34 -3.80
N ILE A 645 -9.92 -35.58 -3.60
CA ILE A 645 -9.80 -36.64 -4.62
C ILE A 645 -10.62 -36.27 -5.86
N LEU A 646 -11.87 -35.83 -5.69
CA LEU A 646 -12.74 -35.38 -6.78
C LEU A 646 -12.16 -34.18 -7.55
N ALA A 647 -11.57 -33.21 -6.85
CA ALA A 647 -10.92 -32.07 -7.48
C ALA A 647 -9.67 -32.49 -8.30
N SER A 648 -8.88 -33.43 -7.76
CA SER A 648 -7.73 -34.03 -8.45
C SER A 648 -8.16 -34.73 -9.75
N MET A 649 -9.20 -35.57 -9.69
CA MET A 649 -9.73 -36.28 -10.85
C MET A 649 -10.25 -35.33 -11.94
N ARG A 650 -10.94 -34.24 -11.57
CA ARG A 650 -11.39 -33.21 -12.53
C ARG A 650 -10.23 -32.52 -13.23
N THR A 651 -9.16 -32.23 -12.48
CA THR A 651 -7.95 -31.60 -13.03
C THR A 651 -7.27 -32.53 -14.02
N MET A 652 -7.15 -33.82 -13.69
CA MET A 652 -6.60 -34.84 -14.59
C MET A 652 -7.44 -35.01 -15.87
N ALA A 653 -8.78 -35.05 -15.75
CA ALA A 653 -9.68 -35.15 -16.91
C ALA A 653 -9.59 -33.92 -17.84
N THR A 654 -9.39 -32.73 -17.27
CA THR A 654 -9.22 -31.49 -18.05
C THR A 654 -7.87 -31.49 -18.79
N ARG A 655 -6.80 -32.02 -18.18
CA ARG A 655 -5.50 -32.19 -18.84
C ARG A 655 -5.55 -33.23 -19.96
N ALA A 656 -6.24 -34.36 -19.76
CA ALA A 656 -6.36 -35.41 -20.77
C ALA A 656 -7.11 -34.96 -22.03
N THR A 657 -8.01 -33.98 -21.91
CA THR A 657 -8.77 -33.41 -23.05
C THR A 657 -8.05 -32.26 -23.75
N ALA A 658 -6.95 -31.77 -23.20
CA ALA A 658 -6.14 -30.67 -23.75
C ALA A 658 -4.96 -31.14 -24.64
N SER A 659 -4.93 -32.41 -25.06
CA SER A 659 -3.86 -32.94 -25.94
C SER A 659 -3.68 -32.08 -27.20
N PRO A 660 -2.43 -31.78 -27.62
CA PRO A 660 -2.19 -30.92 -28.77
C PRO A 660 -2.69 -31.61 -30.04
N LYS A 661 -3.49 -30.90 -30.84
CA LYS A 661 -3.67 -31.28 -32.24
C LYS A 661 -2.30 -31.13 -32.93
N ILE A 662 -1.60 -32.24 -33.09
CA ILE A 662 -0.43 -32.31 -33.97
C ILE A 662 -0.95 -32.12 -35.39
N GLY A 663 -0.83 -30.89 -35.90
CA GLY A 663 -1.13 -30.55 -37.29
C GLY A 663 -0.06 -31.12 -38.22
N LYS A 664 -0.51 -31.82 -39.25
CA LYS A 664 0.24 -32.07 -40.49
C LYS A 664 0.12 -30.86 -41.41
#